data_AF-A0AA96DGN2-F1
#
_entry.id   AF-A0AA96DGN2-F1
#
_cell.length_a   1.000
_cell.length_b   1.000
_cell.length_c   1.000
_cell.angle_alpha   90.00
_cell.angle_beta   90.00
_cell.angle_gamma   90.00
#
_symmetry.space_group_name_H-M   'P 1'
#
loop_
_entity.id
_entity.type
_entity.pdbx_description
1 polymer ?
#
loop_
_entity_poly.entity_id
_entity_poly.type
_entity_poly.pdbx_seq_one_letter_code
_entity_poly.pdbx_strand_id
1 'polypeptide(L)'
;MKLQLFIVLIFSFLFFGCSIKPLDPVSFDRVNKDISFTKDVKPILDNRCVSCHSCYNSPCQLNLGSFSGLDRGASKDLVYDTRIKSVNPTRLFVDALNTKDWRDKGFFSMTDKMEDTNASIMMQYLFEKDRNPKLEGKYSPETDKLSCVKNKEELEDYLEVNPHKAMPYGFPGLSKNEYNTIMTWLDNGAIDDTPKDTINDFEKAQIKKYEDFFNDKSIKNQVTARYIYEHLFLAHISFDDNSKNFFQIIRSSTPSGIEAKIIPTRFPYDEIKEKFYYRLQKVEGTIVHKTHMVVKFNDEKLRFYKDTFIKPNWEEGPYLISYNEHSAPNALAVFEQIPAKSRYEFLLNDIYFFINSFIKGPVCKGQVALNVIQDHFWVMFMDPKYDVSVIDKNFLKDNFEYLKIPNQLGEDPGLFETFKNLGHEKETKKYQEDRAKIYKKYYPDGMKLEHIRKSNNPNHNDSVLTVYRHFDTASLQYGAVGSVPKTLWVIDFPLLERLYYSLVAGFDVFGNTAHQLLVRTHMDRLRVEGENNFLEFLPQKSRMDYFNSWYVGWLAKYLTVYSPSKNETGIKYYSNDYKYEFSNMVLDYTKTKRDKINFLEKAYKPTPLRDSYNTKEEIEESFKSLAAPGSTKITKHFTDRDANAILIRIIMDNGEILSIQWL
;
A
#
# COMPACT_ATOMS: atom_id res chain seq x y z
N MET A 1 -44.64 22.04 -51.47
CA MET A 1 -43.22 22.45 -51.58
C MET A 1 -42.80 23.53 -50.58
N LYS A 2 -43.52 24.65 -50.39
CA LYS A 2 -43.07 25.73 -49.48
C LYS A 2 -42.97 25.35 -47.99
N LEU A 3 -43.86 24.47 -47.48
CA LEU A 3 -43.83 24.03 -46.08
C LEU A 3 -42.71 23.01 -45.78
N GLN A 4 -42.40 22.13 -46.75
CA GLN A 4 -41.29 21.18 -46.63
C GLN A 4 -39.92 21.86 -46.64
N LEU A 5 -39.74 22.90 -47.48
CA LEU A 5 -38.52 23.71 -47.47
C LEU A 5 -38.33 24.47 -46.15
N PHE A 6 -39.40 24.93 -45.53
CA PHE A 6 -39.33 25.64 -44.24
C PHE A 6 -39.03 24.69 -43.07
N ILE A 7 -39.60 23.48 -43.07
CA ILE A 7 -39.28 22.43 -42.10
C ILE A 7 -37.83 21.95 -42.26
N VAL A 8 -37.35 21.77 -43.50
CA VAL A 8 -35.95 21.45 -43.76
C VAL A 8 -35.03 22.57 -43.27
N LEU A 9 -35.35 23.85 -43.50
CA LEU A 9 -34.54 24.97 -43.02
C LEU A 9 -34.49 25.05 -41.48
N ILE A 10 -35.62 24.83 -40.80
CA ILE A 10 -35.69 24.81 -39.33
C ILE A 10 -34.93 23.61 -38.76
N PHE A 11 -35.06 22.42 -39.37
CA PHE A 11 -34.27 21.26 -38.99
C PHE A 11 -32.77 21.46 -39.27
N SER A 12 -32.40 22.11 -40.37
CA SER A 12 -31.01 22.48 -40.64
C SER A 12 -30.45 23.39 -39.54
N PHE A 13 -31.19 24.43 -39.13
CA PHE A 13 -30.77 25.30 -38.03
C PHE A 13 -30.69 24.59 -36.67
N LEU A 14 -31.49 23.54 -36.45
CA LEU A 14 -31.39 22.69 -35.26
C LEU A 14 -30.16 21.76 -35.27
N PHE A 15 -29.60 21.45 -36.45
CA PHE A 15 -28.40 20.60 -36.59
C PHE A 15 -27.08 21.37 -36.76
N PHE A 16 -27.10 22.68 -37.06
CA PHE A 16 -25.89 23.53 -37.20
C PHE A 16 -25.54 24.34 -35.93
N GLY A 17 -26.19 24.05 -34.79
CA GLY A 17 -26.18 24.90 -33.59
C GLY A 17 -25.17 24.57 -32.47
N CYS A 18 -24.23 23.66 -32.66
CA CYS A 18 -23.16 23.41 -31.67
C CYS A 18 -21.80 23.74 -32.28
N SER A 19 -21.48 25.04 -32.37
CA SER A 19 -20.09 25.46 -32.57
C SER A 19 -19.43 25.46 -31.20
N ILE A 20 -18.58 24.46 -30.95
CA ILE A 20 -17.73 24.41 -29.75
C ILE A 20 -16.84 25.64 -29.73
N LYS A 21 -16.66 26.27 -28.56
CA LYS A 21 -15.79 27.45 -28.46
C LYS A 21 -14.32 27.01 -28.60
N PRO A 22 -13.55 27.58 -29.56
CA PRO A 22 -12.14 27.22 -29.72
C PRO A 22 -11.31 27.62 -28.49
N LEU A 23 -10.21 26.90 -28.24
CA LEU A 23 -9.29 27.25 -27.15
C LEU A 23 -8.67 28.63 -27.39
N ASP A 24 -8.60 29.41 -26.32
CA ASP A 24 -7.89 30.68 -26.34
C ASP A 24 -6.36 30.41 -26.41
N PRO A 25 -5.58 31.22 -27.15
CA PRO A 25 -4.13 31.07 -27.19
C PRO A 25 -3.52 31.25 -25.80
N VAL A 26 -2.67 30.29 -25.40
CA VAL A 26 -1.96 30.37 -24.11
C VAL A 26 -1.09 31.62 -24.04
N SER A 27 -1.12 32.30 -22.90
CA SER A 27 -0.31 33.50 -22.64
C SER A 27 0.49 33.33 -21.36
N PHE A 28 1.78 33.67 -21.40
CA PHE A 28 2.71 33.60 -20.28
C PHE A 28 3.92 34.50 -20.55
N ASP A 29 4.60 34.96 -19.50
CA ASP A 29 5.84 35.70 -19.67
C ASP A 29 7.00 34.71 -19.82
N ARG A 30 7.73 34.79 -20.93
CA ARG A 30 8.88 33.95 -21.17
C ARG A 30 9.98 34.27 -20.15
N VAL A 31 10.46 33.25 -19.46
CA VAL A 31 11.57 33.40 -18.51
C VAL A 31 12.89 33.41 -19.30
N ASN A 32 13.69 34.48 -19.16
CA ASN A 32 14.97 34.65 -19.86
C ASN A 32 16.12 33.86 -19.19
N LYS A 33 15.97 32.53 -19.10
CA LYS A 33 17.04 31.59 -18.77
C LYS A 33 16.71 30.19 -19.30
N ASP A 34 17.72 29.34 -19.40
CA ASP A 34 17.48 27.91 -19.62
C ASP A 34 16.82 27.31 -18.37
N ILE A 35 15.71 26.59 -18.59
CA ILE A 35 14.93 25.99 -17.51
C ILE A 35 15.34 24.53 -17.34
N SER A 36 15.81 24.20 -16.15
CA SER A 36 16.21 22.84 -15.76
C SER A 36 14.99 22.05 -15.27
N PHE A 37 14.76 20.84 -15.79
CA PHE A 37 13.70 19.98 -15.27
C PHE A 37 13.95 19.67 -13.80
N THR A 38 15.16 19.20 -13.46
CA THR A 38 15.49 18.78 -12.10
C THR A 38 15.56 19.90 -11.08
N LYS A 39 16.06 21.09 -11.44
CA LYS A 39 16.26 22.21 -10.51
C LYS A 39 15.09 23.18 -10.44
N ASP A 40 14.42 23.44 -11.56
CA ASP A 40 13.39 24.48 -11.65
C ASP A 40 11.97 23.91 -11.71
N VAL A 41 11.73 22.85 -12.49
CA VAL A 41 10.37 22.33 -12.75
C VAL A 41 9.94 21.28 -11.74
N LYS A 42 10.80 20.30 -11.47
CA LYS A 42 10.52 19.16 -10.58
C LYS A 42 10.09 19.62 -9.18
N PRO A 43 10.72 20.63 -8.54
CA PRO A 43 10.23 21.13 -7.24
C PRO A 43 8.81 21.69 -7.30
N ILE A 44 8.41 22.29 -8.42
CA ILE A 44 7.04 22.80 -8.60
C ILE A 44 6.07 21.62 -8.74
N LEU A 45 6.39 20.63 -9.59
CA LEU A 45 5.57 19.43 -9.75
C LEU A 45 5.44 18.65 -8.43
N ASP A 46 6.53 18.48 -7.68
CA ASP A 46 6.55 17.80 -6.39
C ASP A 46 5.60 18.48 -5.39
N ASN A 47 5.66 19.81 -5.30
CA ASN A 47 4.86 20.58 -4.33
C ASN A 47 3.39 20.74 -4.75
N ARG A 48 3.10 20.79 -6.06
CA ARG A 48 1.79 21.20 -6.58
C ARG A 48 0.99 20.08 -7.24
N CYS A 49 1.64 19.00 -7.69
CA CYS A 49 1.02 18.02 -8.58
C CYS A 49 1.21 16.56 -8.12
N VAL A 50 2.36 16.20 -7.56
CA VAL A 50 2.72 14.79 -7.23
C VAL A 50 1.79 14.18 -6.17
N SER A 51 1.17 14.97 -5.30
CA SER A 51 0.16 14.48 -4.36
C SER A 51 -0.99 13.74 -5.04
N CYS A 52 -1.42 14.21 -6.22
CA CYS A 52 -2.42 13.56 -7.07
C CYS A 52 -1.78 12.67 -8.16
N HIS A 53 -0.59 13.03 -8.64
CA HIS A 53 0.06 12.44 -9.82
C HIS A 53 1.26 11.53 -9.49
N SER A 54 1.20 10.67 -8.46
CA SER A 54 2.33 9.81 -8.06
C SER A 54 2.10 8.30 -8.12
N CYS A 55 0.89 7.85 -8.47
CA CYS A 55 0.50 6.46 -8.22
C CYS A 55 -0.55 5.98 -9.24
N TYR A 56 -0.99 4.73 -9.21
CA TYR A 56 -2.06 4.23 -10.08
C TYR A 56 -3.42 4.92 -9.91
N ASN A 57 -3.63 5.65 -8.80
CA ASN A 57 -4.83 6.50 -8.60
C ASN A 57 -4.70 7.86 -9.30
N SER A 58 -3.58 8.12 -9.96
CA SER A 58 -3.42 9.38 -10.66
C SER A 58 -4.43 9.47 -11.81
N PRO A 59 -5.16 10.58 -11.93
CA PRO A 59 -6.10 10.79 -13.02
C PRO A 59 -5.47 10.48 -14.36
N CYS A 60 -6.18 9.70 -15.18
CA CYS A 60 -5.72 9.30 -16.51
C CYS A 60 -4.35 8.59 -16.50
N GLN A 61 -3.98 7.97 -15.38
CA GLN A 61 -2.67 7.38 -15.14
C GLN A 61 -1.49 8.36 -15.32
N LEU A 62 -1.69 9.68 -15.38
CA LEU A 62 -0.58 10.63 -15.56
C LEU A 62 0.28 10.68 -14.29
N ASN A 63 1.55 10.33 -14.39
CA ASN A 63 2.48 10.36 -13.25
C ASN A 63 3.49 11.51 -13.42
N LEU A 64 3.57 12.42 -12.47
CA LEU A 64 4.43 13.61 -12.51
C LEU A 64 5.59 13.51 -11.50
N GLY A 65 5.79 12.35 -10.87
CA GLY A 65 6.88 12.13 -9.91
C GLY A 65 8.25 11.95 -10.59
N SER A 66 8.30 11.75 -11.90
CA SER A 66 9.55 11.63 -12.66
C SER A 66 9.35 12.15 -14.08
N PHE A 67 10.46 12.46 -14.77
CA PHE A 67 10.39 12.82 -16.19
C PHE A 67 9.79 11.67 -17.02
N SER A 68 10.24 10.43 -16.81
CA SER A 68 9.70 9.26 -17.52
C SER A 68 8.20 9.04 -17.29
N GLY A 69 7.70 9.39 -16.10
CA GLY A 69 6.26 9.37 -15.82
C GLY A 69 5.48 10.40 -16.64
N LEU A 70 6.05 11.59 -16.81
CA LEU A 70 5.49 12.65 -17.63
C LEU A 70 5.54 12.29 -19.11
N ASP A 71 6.68 11.78 -19.59
CA ASP A 71 6.91 11.35 -20.98
C ASP A 71 5.98 10.20 -21.40
N ARG A 72 5.75 9.24 -20.48
CA ARG A 72 4.71 8.22 -20.65
C ARG A 72 3.38 8.86 -21.03
N GLY A 73 3.03 9.98 -20.40
CA GLY A 73 1.82 10.74 -20.67
C GLY A 73 0.59 10.16 -19.96
N ALA A 74 -0.59 10.42 -20.52
CA ALA A 74 -1.87 10.00 -19.97
C ALA A 74 -2.49 8.86 -20.79
N SER A 75 -3.43 8.14 -20.19
CA SER A 75 -4.22 7.08 -20.81
C SER A 75 -5.69 7.22 -20.42
N LYS A 76 -6.58 6.78 -21.30
CA LYS A 76 -8.02 6.65 -21.01
C LYS A 76 -8.35 5.36 -20.27
N ASP A 77 -7.42 4.41 -20.23
CA ASP A 77 -7.62 3.15 -19.53
C ASP A 77 -7.65 3.39 -18.02
N LEU A 78 -8.63 2.81 -17.34
CA LEU A 78 -8.74 2.90 -15.88
C LEU A 78 -7.89 1.81 -15.24
N VAL A 79 -7.07 2.09 -14.24
CA VAL A 79 -6.42 0.98 -13.50
C VAL A 79 -7.45 0.29 -12.60
N TYR A 80 -8.22 1.08 -11.85
CA TYR A 80 -9.31 0.59 -10.99
C TYR A 80 -10.62 0.55 -11.76
N ASP A 81 -11.06 -0.64 -12.15
CA ASP A 81 -12.30 -0.84 -12.90
C ASP A 81 -12.88 -2.22 -12.63
N THR A 82 -14.17 -2.38 -12.92
CA THR A 82 -14.85 -3.66 -12.90
C THR A 82 -14.77 -4.29 -14.29
N ARG A 83 -13.95 -5.34 -14.42
CA ARG A 83 -13.67 -6.01 -15.70
C ARG A 83 -13.98 -7.50 -15.68
N ILE A 84 -14.31 -8.03 -16.86
CA ILE A 84 -14.51 -9.48 -17.08
C ILE A 84 -13.17 -10.19 -17.30
N LYS A 85 -12.20 -9.50 -17.93
CA LYS A 85 -10.85 -10.02 -18.20
C LYS A 85 -9.80 -9.07 -17.62
N SER A 86 -8.64 -9.62 -17.28
CA SER A 86 -7.47 -8.87 -16.88
C SER A 86 -6.95 -8.05 -18.05
N VAL A 87 -6.16 -7.04 -17.72
CA VAL A 87 -5.48 -6.18 -18.70
C VAL A 87 -3.98 -6.27 -18.51
N ASN A 88 -3.23 -5.81 -19.52
CA ASN A 88 -1.78 -5.74 -19.44
C ASN A 88 -1.34 -4.68 -18.43
N PRO A 89 -0.35 -4.97 -17.57
CA PRO A 89 0.20 -3.97 -16.64
C PRO A 89 0.85 -2.78 -17.36
N THR A 90 0.77 -1.61 -16.72
CA THR A 90 1.28 -0.32 -17.19
C THR A 90 2.21 0.36 -16.15
N ARG A 91 2.97 -0.45 -15.42
CA ARG A 91 3.87 -0.03 -14.34
C ARG A 91 5.08 0.70 -14.94
N LEU A 92 5.34 1.90 -14.42
CA LEU A 92 6.44 2.75 -14.87
C LEU A 92 7.78 2.05 -14.60
N PHE A 93 8.74 2.18 -15.52
CA PHE A 93 10.07 1.54 -15.47
C PHE A 93 10.08 0.01 -15.58
N VAL A 94 8.93 -0.63 -15.75
CA VAL A 94 8.81 -2.10 -15.86
C VAL A 94 8.23 -2.50 -17.20
N ASP A 95 7.01 -2.03 -17.52
CA ASP A 95 6.24 -2.59 -18.64
C ASP A 95 6.51 -1.92 -19.99
N ALA A 96 7.22 -0.78 -20.00
CA ALA A 96 7.72 -0.08 -21.19
C ALA A 96 8.89 0.84 -20.79
N LEU A 97 9.87 1.00 -21.69
CA LEU A 97 11.16 1.64 -21.37
C LEU A 97 11.41 2.95 -22.14
N ASN A 98 10.59 3.28 -23.14
CA ASN A 98 10.72 4.50 -23.91
C ASN A 98 9.36 5.03 -24.37
N THR A 99 9.34 6.27 -24.89
CA THR A 99 8.13 6.96 -25.35
C THR A 99 7.33 6.15 -26.36
N LYS A 100 8.00 5.54 -27.35
CA LYS A 100 7.35 4.76 -28.41
C LYS A 100 6.58 3.58 -27.83
N ASP A 101 7.20 2.82 -26.92
CA ASP A 101 6.56 1.68 -26.26
C ASP A 101 5.29 2.10 -25.50
N TRP A 102 5.28 3.29 -24.90
CA TRP A 102 4.10 3.83 -24.23
C TRP A 102 3.00 4.26 -25.20
N ARG A 103 3.36 4.87 -26.34
CA ARG A 103 2.40 5.21 -27.40
C ARG A 103 1.76 3.95 -28.00
N ASP A 104 2.55 2.88 -28.18
CA ASP A 104 2.05 1.57 -28.65
C ASP A 104 1.06 0.94 -27.64
N LYS A 105 1.18 1.26 -26.34
CA LYS A 105 0.23 0.90 -25.27
C LYS A 105 -0.97 1.86 -25.15
N GLY A 106 -1.15 2.81 -26.08
CA GLY A 106 -2.30 3.70 -26.12
C GLY A 106 -2.21 4.94 -25.23
N PHE A 107 -1.05 5.20 -24.59
CA PHE A 107 -0.82 6.46 -23.90
C PHE A 107 -0.63 7.60 -24.92
N PHE A 108 -0.97 8.83 -24.52
CA PHE A 108 -0.83 10.04 -25.33
C PHE A 108 -0.10 11.14 -24.56
N SER A 109 0.61 12.01 -25.30
CA SER A 109 1.42 13.06 -24.70
C SER A 109 0.56 14.17 -24.08
N MET A 110 1.01 14.68 -22.94
CA MET A 110 0.44 15.88 -22.31
C MET A 110 1.30 17.12 -22.56
N THR A 111 2.52 16.93 -23.09
CA THR A 111 3.55 17.96 -23.28
C THR A 111 3.76 18.33 -24.74
N ASP A 112 3.40 17.45 -25.68
CA ASP A 112 3.53 17.72 -27.11
C ASP A 112 2.51 18.80 -27.53
N LYS A 113 2.89 19.63 -28.50
CA LYS A 113 2.00 20.64 -29.06
C LYS A 113 0.85 19.94 -29.80
N MET A 114 -0.39 20.37 -29.53
CA MET A 114 -1.55 19.83 -30.24
C MET A 114 -1.58 20.36 -31.67
N GLU A 115 -2.16 19.58 -32.59
CA GLU A 115 -2.32 19.95 -33.99
C GLU A 115 -2.98 21.34 -34.15
N ASP A 116 -2.44 22.15 -35.06
CA ASP A 116 -2.86 23.53 -35.34
C ASP A 116 -2.84 24.47 -34.11
N THR A 117 -2.01 24.16 -33.10
CA THR A 117 -1.79 25.04 -31.93
C THR A 117 -0.32 25.09 -31.54
N ASN A 118 0.08 26.18 -30.89
CA ASN A 118 1.39 26.29 -30.23
C ASN A 118 1.32 25.90 -28.74
N ALA A 119 0.32 25.12 -28.32
CA ALA A 119 0.13 24.75 -26.92
C ALA A 119 -0.03 23.23 -26.74
N SER A 120 0.47 22.70 -25.63
CA SER A 120 0.14 21.34 -25.20
C SER A 120 -1.14 21.32 -24.35
N ILE A 121 -1.70 20.12 -24.14
CA ILE A 121 -2.83 19.93 -23.22
C ILE A 121 -2.49 20.45 -21.82
N MET A 122 -1.28 20.16 -21.32
CA MET A 122 -0.82 20.65 -20.02
C MET A 122 -0.72 22.18 -19.98
N MET A 123 -0.20 22.82 -21.03
CA MET A 123 -0.15 24.29 -21.10
C MET A 123 -1.54 24.91 -21.02
N GLN A 124 -2.51 24.32 -21.71
CA GLN A 124 -3.89 24.81 -21.71
C GLN A 124 -4.57 24.63 -20.35
N TYR A 125 -4.40 23.49 -19.68
CA TYR A 125 -4.91 23.31 -18.32
C TYR A 125 -4.31 24.31 -17.32
N LEU A 126 -3.03 24.65 -17.45
CA LEU A 126 -2.41 25.65 -16.58
C LEU A 126 -2.92 27.06 -16.88
N PHE A 127 -3.05 27.41 -18.17
CA PHE A 127 -3.56 28.70 -18.62
C PHE A 127 -5.01 28.93 -18.20
N GLU A 128 -5.88 27.94 -18.36
CA GLU A 128 -7.28 28.05 -17.95
C GLU A 128 -7.42 28.21 -16.44
N LYS A 129 -6.53 27.58 -15.64
CA LYS A 129 -6.54 27.77 -14.20
C LYS A 129 -6.12 29.19 -13.80
N ASP A 130 -5.15 29.76 -14.49
CA ASP A 130 -4.71 31.14 -14.27
C ASP A 130 -5.81 32.14 -14.62
N ARG A 131 -6.54 31.90 -15.72
CA ARG A 131 -7.65 32.75 -16.17
C ARG A 131 -8.91 32.62 -15.31
N ASN A 132 -9.20 31.40 -14.85
CA ASN A 132 -10.39 31.07 -14.07
C ASN A 132 -10.01 30.54 -12.66
N PRO A 133 -9.36 31.35 -11.80
CA PRO A 133 -8.75 30.87 -10.56
C PRO A 133 -9.76 30.50 -9.46
N LYS A 134 -11.02 30.94 -9.59
CA LYS A 134 -12.08 30.68 -8.61
C LYS A 134 -12.33 29.17 -8.46
N LEU A 135 -12.45 28.74 -7.20
CA LEU A 135 -12.85 27.38 -6.86
C LEU A 135 -14.37 27.35 -6.67
N GLU A 136 -15.09 27.03 -7.74
CA GLU A 136 -16.55 26.89 -7.72
C GLU A 136 -16.96 25.41 -7.79
N GLY A 137 -17.98 25.02 -7.02
CA GLY A 137 -18.49 23.65 -6.98
C GLY A 137 -17.75 22.71 -6.02
N LYS A 138 -17.99 21.41 -6.19
CA LYS A 138 -17.30 20.33 -5.46
C LYS A 138 -16.18 19.75 -6.31
N TYR A 139 -15.07 19.43 -5.67
CA TYR A 139 -13.90 18.81 -6.29
C TYR A 139 -13.65 17.46 -5.61
N SER A 140 -13.67 16.39 -6.38
CA SER A 140 -13.32 15.05 -5.94
C SER A 140 -12.64 14.33 -7.10
N PRO A 141 -11.30 14.39 -7.20
CA PRO A 141 -10.54 13.73 -8.27
C PRO A 141 -10.86 12.24 -8.43
N GLU A 142 -11.37 11.60 -7.37
CA GLU A 142 -11.69 10.17 -7.36
C GLU A 142 -13.09 9.81 -7.84
N THR A 143 -14.05 10.71 -7.72
CA THR A 143 -15.46 10.45 -8.06
C THR A 143 -15.97 11.30 -9.19
N ASP A 144 -15.31 12.44 -9.44
CA ASP A 144 -15.55 13.23 -10.62
C ASP A 144 -15.26 12.37 -11.85
N LYS A 145 -16.16 12.43 -12.83
CA LYS A 145 -15.90 11.87 -14.16
C LYS A 145 -14.84 12.75 -14.83
N LEU A 146 -13.58 12.48 -14.52
CA LEU A 146 -12.45 13.16 -15.15
C LEU A 146 -12.38 12.69 -16.61
N SER A 147 -12.60 13.62 -17.54
CA SER A 147 -12.41 13.31 -18.96
C SER A 147 -10.91 13.28 -19.23
N CYS A 148 -10.40 12.11 -19.61
CA CYS A 148 -9.02 11.95 -20.02
C CYS A 148 -8.86 12.44 -21.45
N VAL A 149 -8.80 13.76 -21.60
CA VAL A 149 -8.73 14.46 -22.89
C VAL A 149 -7.46 14.07 -23.62
N LYS A 150 -7.60 13.59 -24.86
CA LYS A 150 -6.47 13.09 -25.68
C LYS A 150 -5.95 14.12 -26.69
N ASN A 151 -6.78 15.05 -27.11
CA ASN A 151 -6.51 15.97 -28.20
C ASN A 151 -7.21 17.31 -27.98
N LYS A 152 -7.07 18.21 -28.96
CA LYS A 152 -7.64 19.55 -28.94
C LYS A 152 -9.16 19.52 -28.83
N GLU A 153 -9.85 18.72 -29.65
CA GLU A 153 -11.32 18.72 -29.68
C GLU A 153 -11.90 18.28 -28.32
N GLU A 154 -11.37 17.22 -27.73
CA GLU A 154 -11.84 16.74 -26.43
C GLU A 154 -11.55 17.74 -25.30
N LEU A 155 -10.45 18.50 -25.41
CA LEU A 155 -10.10 19.52 -24.44
C LEU A 155 -11.03 20.75 -24.53
N GLU A 156 -11.41 21.15 -25.75
CA GLU A 156 -12.40 22.20 -26.00
C GLU A 156 -13.76 21.82 -25.37
N ASP A 157 -14.25 20.61 -25.66
CA ASP A 157 -15.49 20.08 -25.10
C ASP A 157 -15.46 20.06 -23.56
N TYR A 158 -14.33 19.63 -22.98
CA TYR A 158 -14.21 19.53 -21.53
C TYR A 158 -14.25 20.90 -20.84
N LEU A 159 -13.48 21.87 -21.37
CA LEU A 159 -13.34 23.19 -20.76
C LEU A 159 -14.55 24.09 -20.99
N GLU A 160 -15.30 23.90 -22.08
CA GLU A 160 -16.57 24.59 -22.32
C GLU A 160 -17.59 24.27 -21.20
N VAL A 161 -17.67 22.99 -20.81
CA VAL A 161 -18.57 22.53 -19.75
C VAL A 161 -17.98 22.77 -18.36
N ASN A 162 -16.65 22.76 -18.21
CA ASN A 162 -15.97 22.80 -16.91
C ASN A 162 -14.90 23.90 -16.80
N PRO A 163 -15.24 25.20 -16.97
CA PRO A 163 -14.26 26.29 -17.05
C PRO A 163 -13.42 26.50 -15.78
N HIS A 164 -13.93 26.06 -14.61
CA HIS A 164 -13.23 26.16 -13.31
C HIS A 164 -12.47 24.89 -12.90
N LYS A 165 -12.55 23.81 -13.68
CA LYS A 165 -11.95 22.50 -13.37
C LYS A 165 -10.60 22.27 -14.09
N ALA A 166 -9.83 23.34 -14.23
CA ALA A 166 -8.47 23.30 -14.75
C ALA A 166 -7.44 22.89 -13.67
N MET A 167 -6.15 22.79 -14.03
CA MET A 167 -5.11 22.27 -13.13
C MET A 167 -4.26 23.40 -12.50
N PRO A 168 -3.92 23.36 -11.20
CA PRO A 168 -4.19 22.29 -10.23
C PRO A 168 -5.68 22.15 -9.82
N TYR A 169 -6.20 20.93 -9.95
CA TYR A 169 -7.63 20.62 -9.77
C TYR A 169 -8.06 20.78 -8.32
N GLY A 170 -9.05 21.64 -8.04
CA GLY A 170 -9.53 21.88 -6.67
C GLY A 170 -8.56 22.65 -5.76
N PHE A 171 -7.45 23.14 -6.30
CA PHE A 171 -6.45 23.94 -5.57
C PHE A 171 -6.27 25.31 -6.22
N PRO A 172 -5.67 26.29 -5.53
CA PRO A 172 -5.26 27.55 -6.14
C PRO A 172 -4.29 27.35 -7.32
N GLY A 173 -4.36 28.25 -8.29
CA GLY A 173 -3.42 28.31 -9.41
C GLY A 173 -1.97 28.48 -8.95
N LEU A 174 -1.03 28.17 -9.85
CA LEU A 174 0.39 28.39 -9.60
C LEU A 174 0.68 29.88 -9.38
N SER A 175 1.71 30.21 -8.59
CA SER A 175 2.20 31.59 -8.56
C SER A 175 2.71 31.99 -9.95
N LYS A 176 2.73 33.29 -10.26
CA LYS A 176 3.17 33.75 -11.59
C LYS A 176 4.56 33.26 -11.97
N ASN A 177 5.49 33.20 -11.01
CA ASN A 177 6.83 32.67 -11.27
C ASN A 177 6.82 31.16 -11.58
N GLU A 178 6.09 30.37 -10.80
CA GLU A 178 5.94 28.93 -11.05
C GLU A 178 5.26 28.66 -12.40
N TYR A 179 4.18 29.40 -12.71
CA TYR A 179 3.45 29.33 -13.97
C TYR A 179 4.37 29.64 -15.15
N ASN A 180 5.02 30.81 -15.16
CA ASN A 180 5.90 31.23 -16.25
C ASN A 180 7.10 30.28 -16.45
N THR A 181 7.64 29.72 -15.36
CA THR A 181 8.72 28.72 -15.41
C THR A 181 8.27 27.44 -16.12
N ILE A 182 7.14 26.86 -15.71
CA ILE A 182 6.61 25.63 -16.34
C ILE A 182 6.20 25.90 -17.78
N MET A 183 5.51 27.01 -18.06
CA MET A 183 5.06 27.35 -19.41
C MET A 183 6.24 27.55 -20.37
N THR A 184 7.31 28.25 -19.94
CA THR A 184 8.53 28.41 -20.74
C THR A 184 9.20 27.07 -21.02
N TRP A 185 9.27 26.18 -20.03
CA TRP A 185 9.86 24.85 -20.20
C TRP A 185 9.05 23.95 -21.14
N LEU A 186 7.72 23.93 -21.00
CA LEU A 186 6.81 23.22 -21.92
C LEU A 186 6.92 23.78 -23.35
N ASP A 187 7.04 25.11 -23.49
CA ASP A 187 7.20 25.75 -24.78
C ASP A 187 8.54 25.43 -25.47
N ASN A 188 9.60 25.25 -24.69
CA ASN A 188 10.90 24.79 -25.16
C ASN A 188 10.96 23.27 -25.39
N GLY A 189 9.84 22.55 -25.33
CA GLY A 189 9.76 21.12 -25.66
C GLY A 189 9.96 20.17 -24.48
N ALA A 190 9.82 20.64 -23.24
CA ALA A 190 9.88 19.82 -22.02
C ALA A 190 11.15 18.96 -21.93
N ILE A 191 12.32 19.59 -21.97
CA ILE A 191 13.62 18.90 -22.00
C ILE A 191 13.93 18.26 -20.63
N ASP A 192 14.41 17.00 -20.65
CA ASP A 192 14.93 16.28 -19.47
C ASP A 192 16.43 16.55 -19.27
N ASP A 193 16.80 16.94 -18.06
CA ASP A 193 18.19 17.08 -17.62
C ASP A 193 18.53 16.20 -16.41
N THR A 194 17.72 15.16 -16.15
CA THR A 194 17.90 14.25 -15.02
C THR A 194 19.24 13.49 -15.14
N PRO A 195 20.14 13.61 -14.14
CA PRO A 195 21.39 12.87 -14.14
C PRO A 195 21.15 11.35 -14.05
N LYS A 196 21.70 10.58 -15.00
CA LYS A 196 21.50 9.13 -15.07
C LYS A 196 22.38 8.31 -14.11
N ASP A 197 23.54 8.81 -13.70
CA ASP A 197 24.42 8.13 -12.73
C ASP A 197 24.68 9.02 -11.52
N THR A 198 23.99 8.70 -10.42
CA THR A 198 24.19 9.37 -9.13
C THR A 198 24.56 8.37 -8.03
N ILE A 199 24.96 7.15 -8.41
CA ILE A 199 25.27 6.09 -7.44
C ILE A 199 26.72 6.29 -6.99
N ASN A 200 26.92 6.50 -5.69
CA ASN A 200 28.24 6.73 -5.12
C ASN A 200 29.00 5.41 -4.87
N ASP A 201 30.31 5.49 -4.58
CA ASP A 201 31.15 4.30 -4.41
C ASP A 201 30.75 3.42 -3.22
N PHE A 202 30.22 4.02 -2.15
CA PHE A 202 29.70 3.27 -1.01
C PHE A 202 28.45 2.46 -1.42
N GLU A 203 27.51 3.08 -2.13
CA GLU A 203 26.32 2.41 -2.66
C GLU A 203 26.71 1.30 -3.65
N LYS A 204 27.67 1.55 -4.56
CA LYS A 204 28.21 0.53 -5.48
C LYS A 204 28.77 -0.68 -4.73
N ALA A 205 29.50 -0.46 -3.64
CA ALA A 205 30.03 -1.54 -2.81
C ALA A 205 28.92 -2.35 -2.12
N GLN A 206 27.88 -1.68 -1.59
CA GLN A 206 26.74 -2.36 -0.98
C GLN A 206 25.92 -3.14 -2.01
N ILE A 207 25.64 -2.55 -3.17
CA ILE A 207 24.96 -3.21 -4.30
C ILE A 207 25.69 -4.50 -4.65
N LYS A 208 27.01 -4.42 -4.89
CA LYS A 208 27.81 -5.59 -5.24
C LYS A 208 27.71 -6.68 -4.18
N LYS A 209 27.82 -6.32 -2.91
CA LYS A 209 27.79 -7.28 -1.79
C LYS A 209 26.48 -8.08 -1.73
N TYR A 210 25.34 -7.40 -1.95
CA TYR A 210 24.04 -8.03 -1.95
C TYR A 210 23.77 -8.81 -3.24
N GLU A 211 24.15 -8.28 -4.40
CA GLU A 211 24.04 -8.99 -5.68
C GLU A 211 24.89 -10.27 -5.69
N ASP A 212 26.09 -10.27 -5.09
CA ASP A 212 26.91 -11.47 -4.94
C ASP A 212 26.19 -12.54 -4.09
N PHE A 213 25.47 -12.12 -3.04
CA PHE A 213 24.69 -13.05 -2.19
C PHE A 213 23.47 -13.62 -2.91
N PHE A 214 22.70 -12.77 -3.60
CA PHE A 214 21.49 -13.20 -4.31
C PHE A 214 21.77 -14.05 -5.56
N ASN A 215 22.94 -13.88 -6.18
CA ASN A 215 23.32 -14.59 -7.40
C ASN A 215 24.35 -15.71 -7.16
N ASP A 216 24.55 -16.13 -5.91
CA ASP A 216 25.34 -17.32 -5.59
C ASP A 216 24.70 -18.57 -6.22
N LYS A 217 25.54 -19.43 -6.81
CA LYS A 217 25.10 -20.58 -7.62
C LYS A 217 24.64 -21.77 -6.80
N SER A 218 24.86 -21.81 -5.47
CA SER A 218 24.39 -22.93 -4.65
C SER A 218 22.86 -22.98 -4.66
N ILE A 219 22.28 -24.19 -4.71
CA ILE A 219 20.81 -24.36 -4.77
C ILE A 219 20.15 -23.66 -3.57
N LYS A 220 20.76 -23.78 -2.39
CA LYS A 220 20.27 -23.17 -1.16
C LYS A 220 20.20 -21.64 -1.25
N ASN A 221 21.23 -21.01 -1.82
CA ASN A 221 21.23 -19.57 -2.06
C ASN A 221 20.20 -19.17 -3.11
N GLN A 222 20.04 -19.93 -4.19
CA GLN A 222 19.02 -19.63 -5.22
C GLN A 222 17.60 -19.66 -4.65
N VAL A 223 17.28 -20.67 -3.84
CA VAL A 223 16.00 -20.78 -3.14
C VAL A 223 15.79 -19.62 -2.16
N THR A 224 16.84 -19.28 -1.40
CA THR A 224 16.81 -18.16 -0.45
C THR A 224 16.62 -16.82 -1.16
N ALA A 225 17.32 -16.59 -2.27
CA ALA A 225 17.23 -15.37 -3.06
C ALA A 225 15.82 -15.19 -3.65
N ARG A 226 15.23 -16.28 -4.16
CA ARG A 226 13.84 -16.28 -4.61
C ARG A 226 12.88 -15.90 -3.46
N TYR A 227 13.01 -16.55 -2.30
CA TYR A 227 12.17 -16.24 -1.14
C TYR A 227 12.27 -14.77 -0.73
N ILE A 228 13.50 -14.24 -0.60
CA ILE A 228 13.71 -12.84 -0.21
C ILE A 228 13.18 -11.86 -1.27
N TYR A 229 13.42 -12.13 -2.55
CA TYR A 229 12.91 -11.30 -3.64
C TYR A 229 11.38 -11.24 -3.65
N GLU A 230 10.70 -12.40 -3.59
CA GLU A 230 9.23 -12.46 -3.59
C GLU A 230 8.62 -11.73 -2.39
N HIS A 231 9.37 -11.56 -1.30
CA HIS A 231 8.96 -10.85 -0.10
C HIS A 231 9.38 -9.37 -0.02
N LEU A 232 10.35 -8.93 -0.82
CA LEU A 232 10.90 -7.58 -0.77
C LEU A 232 10.80 -6.82 -2.10
N PHE A 233 10.10 -7.34 -3.12
CA PHE A 233 10.02 -6.71 -4.43
C PHE A 233 9.37 -5.31 -4.44
N LEU A 234 8.57 -4.97 -3.41
CA LEU A 234 8.01 -3.62 -3.21
C LEU A 234 8.85 -2.74 -2.26
N ALA A 235 9.91 -3.29 -1.66
CA ALA A 235 10.70 -2.56 -0.69
C ALA A 235 11.58 -1.50 -1.37
N HIS A 236 11.62 -0.31 -0.77
CA HIS A 236 12.68 0.65 -0.99
C HIS A 236 13.85 0.28 -0.08
N ILE A 237 14.95 -0.15 -0.66
CA ILE A 237 16.16 -0.52 0.05
C ILE A 237 16.98 0.75 0.34
N SER A 238 17.34 0.96 1.61
CA SER A 238 18.34 1.94 2.03
C SER A 238 19.61 1.24 2.52
N PHE A 239 20.77 1.89 2.38
CA PHE A 239 22.03 1.33 2.87
C PHE A 239 22.49 1.94 4.21
N ASP A 240 21.98 3.12 4.54
CA ASP A 240 22.22 3.81 5.80
C ASP A 240 21.00 4.67 6.20
N ASP A 241 21.07 5.30 7.38
CA ASP A 241 19.96 6.10 7.92
C ASP A 241 19.82 7.49 7.26
N ASN A 242 20.84 7.93 6.51
CA ASN A 242 20.88 9.23 5.83
C ASN A 242 20.78 9.08 4.31
N SER A 243 20.35 7.92 3.84
CA SER A 243 20.36 7.55 2.43
C SER A 243 19.40 8.45 1.66
N LYS A 244 19.93 9.16 0.66
CA LYS A 244 19.11 9.98 -0.26
C LYS A 244 18.64 9.17 -1.46
N ASN A 245 19.39 8.14 -1.83
CA ASN A 245 18.99 7.19 -2.86
C ASN A 245 18.35 5.96 -2.21
N PHE A 246 17.35 5.42 -2.88
CA PHE A 246 16.73 4.14 -2.54
C PHE A 246 16.86 3.20 -3.73
N PHE A 247 16.86 1.90 -3.45
CA PHE A 247 17.01 0.86 -4.46
C PHE A 247 15.87 -0.14 -4.37
N GLN A 248 15.65 -0.93 -5.41
CA GLN A 248 14.69 -2.02 -5.43
C GLN A 248 15.36 -3.26 -6.01
N ILE A 249 14.93 -4.44 -5.54
CA ILE A 249 15.40 -5.71 -6.10
C ILE A 249 14.60 -6.00 -7.37
N ILE A 250 15.28 -6.19 -8.50
CA ILE A 250 14.67 -6.57 -9.78
C ILE A 250 15.26 -7.88 -10.27
N ARG A 251 14.54 -8.55 -11.18
CA ARG A 251 15.09 -9.63 -12.01
C ARG A 251 15.53 -9.02 -13.34
N SER A 252 16.80 -9.22 -13.68
CA SER A 252 17.47 -8.57 -14.81
C SER A 252 18.08 -9.60 -15.75
N SER A 253 18.04 -9.33 -17.05
CA SER A 253 18.73 -10.14 -18.07
C SER A 253 20.25 -9.91 -18.06
N THR A 254 20.73 -8.81 -17.46
CA THR A 254 22.16 -8.45 -17.37
C THR A 254 22.75 -8.66 -15.96
N PRO A 255 24.00 -9.16 -15.87
CA PRO A 255 24.69 -9.41 -14.60
C PRO A 255 25.28 -8.15 -13.96
N SER A 256 25.68 -8.26 -12.68
CA SER A 256 26.35 -7.20 -11.91
C SER A 256 27.51 -6.56 -12.67
N GLY A 257 27.66 -5.24 -12.55
CA GLY A 257 28.65 -4.44 -13.27
C GLY A 257 28.22 -3.95 -14.66
N ILE A 258 27.11 -4.46 -15.20
CA ILE A 258 26.46 -3.96 -16.41
C ILE A 258 25.15 -3.26 -16.02
N GLU A 259 24.74 -2.24 -16.79
CA GLU A 259 23.43 -1.59 -16.64
C GLU A 259 22.31 -2.64 -16.56
N ALA A 260 21.48 -2.54 -15.52
CA ALA A 260 20.45 -3.53 -15.25
C ALA A 260 19.32 -3.42 -16.28
N LYS A 261 18.88 -4.55 -16.83
CA LYS A 261 17.80 -4.62 -17.81
C LYS A 261 16.69 -5.49 -17.24
N ILE A 262 15.68 -4.85 -16.67
CA ILE A 262 14.55 -5.52 -16.02
C ILE A 262 13.84 -6.48 -16.98
N ILE A 263 13.47 -7.65 -16.46
CA ILE A 263 12.57 -8.60 -17.11
C ILE A 263 11.19 -8.38 -16.49
N PRO A 264 10.22 -7.82 -17.24
CA PRO A 264 8.90 -7.56 -16.71
C PRO A 264 8.13 -8.86 -16.53
N THR A 265 7.70 -9.13 -15.30
CA THR A 265 6.76 -10.21 -14.98
C THR A 265 5.55 -9.64 -14.27
N ARG A 266 4.39 -10.29 -14.35
CA ARG A 266 3.16 -9.81 -13.71
C ARG A 266 3.28 -9.97 -12.19
N PHE A 267 3.65 -11.16 -11.75
CA PHE A 267 3.89 -11.51 -10.35
C PHE A 267 5.39 -11.71 -10.09
N PRO A 268 5.86 -11.52 -8.84
CA PRO A 268 7.26 -11.79 -8.49
C PRO A 268 7.62 -13.28 -8.57
N TYR A 269 6.62 -14.17 -8.51
CA TYR A 269 6.79 -15.62 -8.61
C TYR A 269 6.53 -16.19 -10.02
N ASP A 270 6.38 -15.35 -11.05
CA ASP A 270 6.26 -15.84 -12.43
C ASP A 270 7.58 -16.45 -12.90
N GLU A 271 7.51 -17.50 -13.73
CA GLU A 271 8.69 -18.13 -14.33
C GLU A 271 9.42 -17.19 -15.27
N ILE A 272 10.76 -17.21 -15.21
CA ILE A 272 11.62 -16.65 -16.26
C ILE A 272 12.40 -17.81 -16.87
N LYS A 273 12.14 -18.09 -18.15
CA LYS A 273 12.75 -19.23 -18.88
C LYS A 273 14.20 -18.98 -19.25
N GLU A 274 14.58 -17.72 -19.40
CA GLU A 274 15.95 -17.32 -19.72
C GLU A 274 16.78 -17.11 -18.45
N LYS A 275 18.10 -17.04 -18.63
CA LYS A 275 19.00 -16.74 -17.52
C LYS A 275 18.77 -15.31 -17.05
N PHE A 276 18.54 -15.15 -15.75
CA PHE A 276 18.40 -13.85 -15.12
C PHE A 276 19.28 -13.71 -13.87
N TYR A 277 19.34 -12.49 -13.35
CA TYR A 277 20.09 -12.11 -12.15
C TYR A 277 19.22 -11.23 -11.26
N TYR A 278 19.32 -11.39 -9.94
CA TYR A 278 18.77 -10.43 -9.00
C TYR A 278 19.70 -9.21 -8.94
N ARG A 279 19.17 -8.02 -9.25
CA ARG A 279 19.92 -6.76 -9.31
C ARG A 279 19.27 -5.71 -8.44
N LEU A 280 20.07 -4.81 -7.87
CA LEU A 280 19.58 -3.63 -7.16
C LEU A 280 19.56 -2.44 -8.12
N GLN A 281 18.37 -1.99 -8.50
CA GLN A 281 18.16 -0.84 -9.36
C GLN A 281 17.79 0.37 -8.50
N LYS A 282 18.35 1.54 -8.80
CA LYS A 282 17.96 2.78 -8.12
C LYS A 282 16.48 3.08 -8.41
N VAL A 283 15.72 3.45 -7.37
CA VAL A 283 14.36 3.95 -7.51
C VAL A 283 14.40 5.35 -8.11
N GLU A 284 13.73 5.52 -9.25
CA GLU A 284 13.61 6.80 -9.93
C GLU A 284 12.31 7.52 -9.55
N GLY A 285 12.38 8.85 -9.50
CA GLY A 285 11.25 9.72 -9.21
C GLY A 285 11.13 10.15 -7.74
N THR A 286 10.08 10.93 -7.47
CA THR A 286 9.77 11.49 -6.15
C THR A 286 9.33 10.40 -5.20
N ILE A 287 10.00 10.34 -4.05
CA ILE A 287 9.60 9.47 -2.96
C ILE A 287 8.28 9.99 -2.36
N VAL A 288 7.25 9.15 -2.40
CA VAL A 288 5.94 9.47 -1.83
C VAL A 288 5.61 8.51 -0.69
N HIS A 289 5.01 9.03 0.37
CA HIS A 289 4.66 8.27 1.58
C HIS A 289 3.86 6.99 1.31
N LYS A 290 3.10 6.96 0.21
CA LYS A 290 2.21 5.88 -0.17
C LYS A 290 2.92 4.61 -0.62
N THR A 291 4.02 4.75 -1.37
CA THR A 291 4.78 3.60 -1.90
C THR A 291 6.12 3.43 -1.19
N HIS A 292 6.54 4.42 -0.40
CA HIS A 292 7.79 4.39 0.32
C HIS A 292 7.72 3.50 1.58
N MET A 293 8.12 2.24 1.43
CA MET A 293 8.24 1.27 2.51
C MET A 293 9.69 0.78 2.56
N VAL A 294 10.42 1.19 3.59
CA VAL A 294 11.89 1.07 3.62
C VAL A 294 12.33 -0.19 4.36
N VAL A 295 13.29 -0.91 3.77
CA VAL A 295 14.05 -1.98 4.43
C VAL A 295 15.53 -1.63 4.37
N LYS A 296 16.21 -1.68 5.52
CA LYS A 296 17.62 -1.33 5.64
C LYS A 296 18.51 -2.52 5.29
N PHE A 297 19.40 -2.33 4.33
CA PHE A 297 20.43 -3.29 3.92
C PHE A 297 21.79 -2.84 4.45
N ASN A 298 22.34 -3.61 5.37
CA ASN A 298 23.66 -3.41 5.94
C ASN A 298 24.32 -4.76 6.26
N ASP A 299 25.54 -4.73 6.75
CA ASP A 299 26.31 -5.93 7.10
C ASP A 299 25.61 -6.84 8.11
N GLU A 300 24.86 -6.25 9.05
CA GLU A 300 24.07 -6.99 10.02
C GLU A 300 22.89 -7.71 9.36
N LYS A 301 22.16 -7.05 8.45
CA LYS A 301 21.06 -7.64 7.70
C LYS A 301 21.54 -8.78 6.80
N LEU A 302 22.69 -8.62 6.14
CA LEU A 302 23.26 -9.70 5.33
C LEU A 302 23.70 -10.88 6.19
N ARG A 303 24.29 -10.63 7.36
CA ARG A 303 24.63 -11.68 8.34
C ARG A 303 23.37 -12.39 8.82
N PHE A 304 22.31 -11.65 9.12
CA PHE A 304 21.01 -12.19 9.48
C PHE A 304 20.49 -13.14 8.38
N TYR A 305 20.49 -12.75 7.10
CA TYR A 305 20.07 -13.65 6.02
C TYR A 305 20.91 -14.93 5.96
N LYS A 306 22.24 -14.84 6.13
CA LYS A 306 23.12 -16.02 6.16
C LYS A 306 22.82 -16.91 7.37
N ASP A 307 22.59 -16.32 8.54
CA ASP A 307 22.35 -17.04 9.80
C ASP A 307 20.97 -17.70 9.82
N THR A 308 19.98 -17.07 9.20
CA THR A 308 18.60 -17.53 9.16
C THR A 308 18.36 -18.56 8.05
N PHE A 309 18.95 -18.39 6.86
CA PHE A 309 18.65 -19.25 5.72
C PHE A 309 19.79 -20.19 5.31
N ILE A 310 21.05 -19.74 5.38
CA ILE A 310 22.18 -20.48 4.79
C ILE A 310 22.85 -21.42 5.81
N LYS A 311 23.13 -20.95 7.02
CA LYS A 311 23.79 -21.74 8.07
C LYS A 311 22.94 -22.91 8.60
N PRO A 312 21.62 -22.77 8.84
CA PRO A 312 20.84 -23.85 9.45
C PRO A 312 20.71 -25.04 8.51
N ASN A 313 20.78 -26.27 9.02
CA ASN A 313 20.50 -27.44 8.21
C ASN A 313 19.00 -27.50 7.87
N TRP A 314 18.69 -27.74 6.60
CA TRP A 314 17.31 -27.97 6.15
C TRP A 314 17.03 -29.47 6.29
N GLU A 315 15.84 -29.83 6.75
CA GLU A 315 15.47 -31.24 6.96
C GLU A 315 15.44 -31.99 5.63
N GLU A 316 14.86 -31.34 4.62
CA GLU A 316 14.93 -31.76 3.23
C GLU A 316 16.11 -31.04 2.57
N GLY A 317 16.92 -31.78 1.80
CA GLY A 317 18.04 -31.18 1.06
C GLY A 317 17.53 -30.10 0.08
N PRO A 318 18.27 -29.00 -0.13
CA PRO A 318 17.80 -27.90 -0.96
C PRO A 318 17.61 -28.34 -2.41
N TYR A 319 16.47 -27.99 -3.01
CA TYR A 319 16.12 -28.25 -4.40
C TYR A 319 15.55 -27.01 -5.08
N LEU A 320 15.69 -26.91 -6.41
CA LEU A 320 15.13 -25.79 -7.17
C LEU A 320 13.60 -25.83 -7.14
N ILE A 321 13.00 -24.69 -6.77
CA ILE A 321 11.56 -24.57 -6.60
C ILE A 321 10.87 -24.37 -7.95
N SER A 322 9.76 -25.08 -8.16
CA SER A 322 8.92 -24.95 -9.35
C SER A 322 8.29 -23.55 -9.45
N TYR A 323 8.09 -23.10 -10.68
CA TYR A 323 7.32 -21.88 -11.00
C TYR A 323 5.90 -22.22 -11.51
N ASN A 324 5.39 -23.42 -11.22
CA ASN A 324 4.05 -23.81 -11.62
C ASN A 324 3.00 -22.84 -11.06
N GLU A 325 2.18 -22.27 -11.95
CA GLU A 325 1.22 -21.21 -11.69
C GLU A 325 0.21 -21.53 -10.58
N HIS A 326 -0.12 -22.81 -10.37
CA HIS A 326 -1.08 -23.21 -9.34
C HIS A 326 -0.40 -23.36 -7.97
N SER A 327 0.87 -23.79 -7.91
CA SER A 327 1.57 -24.00 -6.64
C SER A 327 2.35 -22.78 -6.16
N ALA A 328 2.91 -21.99 -7.08
CA ALA A 328 3.79 -20.86 -6.77
C ALA A 328 3.14 -19.79 -5.88
N PRO A 329 1.82 -19.49 -5.99
CA PRO A 329 1.17 -18.54 -5.10
C PRO A 329 1.03 -19.04 -3.65
N ASN A 330 1.19 -20.34 -3.37
CA ASN A 330 1.12 -20.87 -2.00
C ASN A 330 2.51 -21.00 -1.38
N ALA A 331 2.99 -19.90 -0.80
CA ALA A 331 4.30 -19.79 -0.15
C ALA A 331 4.59 -20.90 0.86
N LEU A 332 3.58 -21.23 1.68
CA LEU A 332 3.70 -22.21 2.76
C LEU A 332 4.11 -23.58 2.24
N ALA A 333 3.54 -23.98 1.09
CA ALA A 333 3.83 -25.25 0.43
C ALA A 333 5.07 -25.16 -0.47
N VAL A 334 5.20 -24.12 -1.30
CA VAL A 334 6.26 -24.06 -2.33
C VAL A 334 7.65 -23.87 -1.72
N PHE A 335 7.73 -23.24 -0.54
CA PHE A 335 8.96 -23.06 0.24
C PHE A 335 9.05 -24.00 1.46
N GLU A 336 8.35 -25.14 1.45
CA GLU A 336 8.34 -26.07 2.59
C GLU A 336 9.72 -26.56 3.02
N GLN A 337 10.66 -26.66 2.06
CA GLN A 337 12.06 -27.03 2.31
C GLN A 337 12.80 -26.02 3.21
N ILE A 338 12.35 -24.76 3.26
CA ILE A 338 12.91 -23.75 4.15
C ILE A 338 12.25 -23.91 5.52
N PRO A 339 13.03 -24.10 6.61
CA PRO A 339 12.48 -24.23 7.95
C PRO A 339 11.47 -23.13 8.29
N ALA A 340 10.29 -23.50 8.79
CA ALA A 340 9.22 -22.56 9.16
C ALA A 340 9.73 -21.47 10.12
N LYS A 341 10.61 -21.85 11.06
CA LYS A 341 11.27 -20.90 11.97
C LYS A 341 12.09 -19.83 11.22
N SER A 342 12.87 -20.23 10.22
CA SER A 342 13.68 -19.30 9.42
C SER A 342 12.81 -18.30 8.67
N ARG A 343 11.73 -18.80 8.05
CA ARG A 343 10.75 -17.99 7.33
C ARG A 343 10.04 -17.01 8.26
N TYR A 344 9.58 -17.48 9.42
CA TYR A 344 8.90 -16.62 10.37
C TYR A 344 9.83 -15.57 10.97
N GLU A 345 11.07 -15.94 11.36
CA GLU A 345 12.06 -14.98 11.88
C GLU A 345 12.40 -13.90 10.85
N PHE A 346 12.47 -14.23 9.56
CA PHE A 346 12.64 -13.25 8.49
C PHE A 346 11.47 -12.26 8.42
N LEU A 347 10.23 -12.76 8.37
CA LEU A 347 9.02 -11.91 8.35
C LEU A 347 8.96 -11.01 9.60
N LEU A 348 9.32 -11.58 10.74
CA LEU A 348 9.32 -10.91 12.03
C LEU A 348 10.45 -9.89 12.21
N ASN A 349 11.54 -9.96 11.42
CA ASN A 349 12.66 -9.04 11.53
C ASN A 349 12.33 -7.66 10.94
N ASP A 350 11.53 -7.62 9.87
CA ASP A 350 11.03 -6.40 9.24
C ASP A 350 9.50 -6.32 9.34
N ILE A 351 8.92 -6.71 10.48
CA ILE A 351 7.46 -6.91 10.61
C ILE A 351 6.66 -5.64 10.27
N TYR A 352 7.16 -4.45 10.64
CA TYR A 352 6.52 -3.20 10.26
C TYR A 352 6.42 -3.06 8.73
N PHE A 353 7.46 -3.42 7.98
CA PHE A 353 7.40 -3.44 6.52
C PHE A 353 6.34 -4.42 6.02
N PHE A 354 6.30 -5.65 6.53
CA PHE A 354 5.33 -6.65 6.08
C PHE A 354 3.88 -6.25 6.37
N ILE A 355 3.59 -5.72 7.56
CA ILE A 355 2.25 -5.21 7.86
C ILE A 355 1.93 -4.01 6.97
N ASN A 356 2.85 -3.06 6.83
CA ASN A 356 2.63 -1.86 6.00
C ASN A 356 2.38 -2.25 4.53
N SER A 357 3.04 -3.29 4.04
CA SER A 357 2.92 -3.77 2.67
C SER A 357 1.54 -4.31 2.32
N PHE A 358 0.84 -5.01 3.24
CA PHE A 358 -0.53 -5.43 2.97
C PHE A 358 -1.58 -4.38 3.36
N ILE A 359 -1.27 -3.49 4.30
CA ILE A 359 -2.15 -2.34 4.63
C ILE A 359 -2.20 -1.34 3.46
N LYS A 360 -1.07 -1.10 2.80
CA LYS A 360 -0.99 -0.22 1.62
C LYS A 360 -1.18 -0.98 0.31
N GLY A 361 -0.79 -2.26 0.25
CA GLY A 361 -0.85 -3.13 -0.93
C GLY A 361 0.08 -2.68 -2.07
N PRO A 362 0.09 -3.41 -3.20
CA PRO A 362 0.65 -2.92 -4.47
C PRO A 362 -0.28 -1.88 -5.15
N VAL A 363 -1.27 -1.38 -4.41
CA VAL A 363 -2.30 -0.47 -4.89
C VAL A 363 -2.10 0.92 -4.33
N CYS A 364 -2.71 1.84 -5.03
CA CYS A 364 -2.82 3.23 -4.65
C CYS A 364 -4.24 3.61 -4.22
N LYS A 365 -5.18 2.67 -4.25
CA LYS A 365 -6.55 2.87 -3.78
C LYS A 365 -7.06 1.51 -3.33
N GLY A 366 -7.47 1.42 -2.07
CA GLY A 366 -7.64 0.15 -1.38
C GLY A 366 -9.07 -0.28 -1.11
N GLN A 367 -10.11 0.39 -1.63
CA GLN A 367 -11.49 0.16 -1.20
C GLN A 367 -11.93 -1.31 -1.21
N VAL A 368 -11.44 -2.12 -2.15
CA VAL A 368 -11.79 -3.55 -2.22
C VAL A 368 -11.26 -4.31 -1.00
N ALA A 369 -10.01 -4.09 -0.59
CA ALA A 369 -9.38 -4.79 0.54
C ALA A 369 -9.58 -4.08 1.89
N LEU A 370 -9.70 -2.76 1.91
CA LEU A 370 -9.86 -1.98 3.14
C LEU A 370 -11.30 -2.01 3.68
N ASN A 371 -12.31 -2.21 2.83
CA ASN A 371 -13.70 -2.30 3.31
C ASN A 371 -14.00 -3.57 4.14
N VAL A 372 -13.03 -4.48 4.33
CA VAL A 372 -13.21 -5.65 5.19
C VAL A 372 -12.50 -5.52 6.54
N ILE A 373 -11.68 -4.49 6.78
CA ILE A 373 -11.04 -4.26 8.09
C ILE A 373 -11.84 -3.28 8.95
N GLN A 374 -11.64 -3.34 10.27
CA GLN A 374 -12.16 -2.33 11.18
C GLN A 374 -11.41 -1.00 11.01
N ASP A 375 -12.05 0.11 11.37
CA ASP A 375 -11.45 1.44 11.23
C ASP A 375 -10.23 1.64 12.15
N HIS A 376 -10.18 0.91 13.26
CA HIS A 376 -9.10 0.94 14.23
C HIS A 376 -8.94 -0.42 14.91
N PHE A 377 -7.75 -1.00 14.84
CA PHE A 377 -7.40 -2.26 15.50
C PHE A 377 -5.90 -2.35 15.77
N TRP A 378 -5.53 -3.19 16.73
CA TRP A 378 -4.13 -3.50 17.03
C TRP A 378 -3.78 -4.89 16.52
N VAL A 379 -2.56 -5.03 16.00
CA VAL A 379 -1.98 -6.31 15.64
C VAL A 379 -0.81 -6.64 16.55
N MET A 380 -0.72 -7.91 16.93
CA MET A 380 0.34 -8.53 17.73
C MET A 380 0.78 -9.81 17.05
N PHE A 381 1.90 -10.38 17.48
CA PHE A 381 2.50 -11.54 16.83
C PHE A 381 2.75 -12.66 17.83
N MET A 382 2.57 -13.91 17.40
CA MET A 382 3.03 -15.06 18.16
C MET A 382 4.56 -15.04 18.25
N ASP A 383 5.12 -15.39 19.40
CA ASP A 383 6.55 -15.66 19.51
C ASP A 383 6.84 -17.02 18.83
N PRO A 384 7.84 -17.13 17.92
CA PRO A 384 8.16 -18.38 17.23
C PRO A 384 8.39 -19.58 18.14
N LYS A 385 8.78 -19.38 19.41
CA LYS A 385 8.95 -20.44 20.41
C LYS A 385 7.63 -21.09 20.83
N TYR A 386 6.52 -20.39 20.65
CA TYR A 386 5.18 -20.79 21.06
C TYR A 386 4.19 -20.79 19.89
N ASP A 387 4.66 -20.74 18.65
CA ASP A 387 3.83 -20.92 17.47
C ASP A 387 3.82 -22.39 17.08
N VAL A 388 2.66 -23.05 17.19
CA VAL A 388 2.51 -24.49 16.89
C VAL A 388 2.87 -24.85 15.46
N SER A 389 2.71 -23.92 14.52
CA SER A 389 3.08 -24.14 13.12
C SER A 389 4.59 -24.13 12.89
N VAL A 390 5.35 -23.61 13.87
CA VAL A 390 6.81 -23.57 13.85
C VAL A 390 7.40 -24.70 14.69
N ILE A 391 6.80 -25.04 15.83
CA ILE A 391 7.35 -26.04 16.76
C ILE A 391 6.92 -27.48 16.44
N ASP A 392 5.72 -27.70 15.86
CA ASP A 392 5.27 -29.02 15.42
C ASP A 392 5.57 -29.18 13.92
N LYS A 393 6.48 -30.10 13.61
CA LYS A 393 7.01 -30.30 12.25
C LYS A 393 5.95 -30.71 11.22
N ASN A 394 4.88 -31.36 11.67
CA ASN A 394 3.85 -31.89 10.78
C ASN A 394 2.66 -30.94 10.65
N PHE A 395 2.50 -29.98 11.57
CA PHE A 395 1.34 -29.10 11.59
C PHE A 395 1.06 -28.43 10.24
N LEU A 396 2.06 -27.83 9.61
CA LEU A 396 1.90 -27.19 8.30
C LEU A 396 1.54 -28.21 7.21
N LYS A 397 2.29 -29.33 7.15
CA LYS A 397 2.09 -30.39 6.16
C LYS A 397 0.68 -30.99 6.23
N ASP A 398 0.17 -31.21 7.45
CA ASP A 398 -1.17 -31.75 7.70
C ASP A 398 -2.28 -30.74 7.36
N ASN A 399 -1.96 -29.45 7.22
CA ASN A 399 -2.92 -28.37 7.03
C ASN A 399 -2.79 -27.61 5.69
N PHE A 400 -1.83 -27.94 4.82
CA PHE A 400 -1.63 -27.21 3.56
C PHE A 400 -2.89 -27.11 2.69
N GLU A 401 -3.74 -28.14 2.70
CA GLU A 401 -5.01 -28.13 1.97
C GLU A 401 -5.95 -27.01 2.45
N TYR A 402 -5.97 -26.76 3.76
CA TYR A 402 -6.83 -25.76 4.40
C TYR A 402 -6.21 -24.36 4.43
N LEU A 403 -4.93 -24.26 4.06
CA LEU A 403 -4.13 -23.02 4.04
C LEU A 403 -3.98 -22.44 2.62
N LYS A 404 -4.65 -23.01 1.61
CA LYS A 404 -4.64 -22.49 0.24
C LYS A 404 -5.19 -21.07 0.17
N ILE A 405 -4.65 -20.31 -0.78
CA ILE A 405 -5.05 -18.93 -1.08
C ILE A 405 -5.65 -18.86 -2.49
N PRO A 406 -6.60 -17.94 -2.75
CA PRO A 406 -7.29 -17.87 -4.04
C PRO A 406 -6.37 -17.49 -5.22
N ASN A 407 -5.22 -16.88 -4.94
CA ASN A 407 -4.26 -16.41 -5.94
C ASN A 407 -3.72 -17.54 -6.83
N GLN A 408 -3.88 -18.81 -6.43
CA GLN A 408 -3.61 -20.00 -7.25
C GLN A 408 -4.46 -20.07 -8.53
N LEU A 409 -5.53 -19.28 -8.61
CA LEU A 409 -6.41 -19.18 -9.78
C LEU A 409 -5.97 -18.08 -10.77
N GLY A 410 -4.87 -17.38 -10.49
CA GLY A 410 -4.31 -16.33 -11.33
C GLY A 410 -5.11 -15.02 -11.34
N GLU A 411 -4.78 -14.16 -12.30
CA GLU A 411 -5.39 -12.84 -12.52
C GLU A 411 -6.76 -12.88 -13.20
N ASP A 412 -7.10 -14.02 -13.81
CA ASP A 412 -8.26 -14.20 -14.69
C ASP A 412 -9.13 -15.42 -14.37
N PRO A 413 -9.53 -15.63 -13.10
CA PRO A 413 -10.38 -16.76 -12.74
C PRO A 413 -11.73 -16.70 -13.47
N GLY A 414 -12.15 -17.85 -14.00
CA GLY A 414 -13.47 -18.01 -14.60
C GLY A 414 -14.60 -18.02 -13.55
N LEU A 415 -15.84 -17.77 -13.98
CA LEU A 415 -17.00 -17.70 -13.07
C LEU A 415 -17.22 -19.00 -12.28
N PHE A 416 -17.08 -20.17 -12.93
CA PHE A 416 -17.24 -21.46 -12.28
C PHE A 416 -16.25 -21.65 -11.13
N GLU A 417 -14.95 -21.42 -11.39
CA GLU A 417 -13.91 -21.49 -10.35
C GLU A 417 -14.14 -20.45 -9.26
N THR A 418 -14.63 -19.25 -9.62
CA THR A 418 -14.99 -18.22 -8.65
C THR A 418 -16.05 -18.72 -7.68
N PHE A 419 -17.22 -19.17 -8.18
CA PHE A 419 -18.30 -19.64 -7.33
C PHE A 419 -17.91 -20.85 -6.48
N LYS A 420 -17.08 -21.74 -7.01
CA LYS A 420 -16.54 -22.89 -6.28
C LYS A 420 -15.64 -22.48 -5.10
N ASN A 421 -14.88 -21.38 -5.23
CA ASN A 421 -13.90 -20.91 -4.24
C ASN A 421 -14.38 -19.71 -3.40
N LEU A 422 -15.66 -19.35 -3.46
CA LEU A 422 -16.23 -18.30 -2.60
C LEU A 422 -16.55 -18.80 -1.18
N GLY A 423 -16.85 -20.09 -1.00
CA GLY A 423 -17.23 -20.68 0.29
C GLY A 423 -16.20 -21.68 0.81
N HIS A 424 -15.54 -21.36 1.93
CA HIS A 424 -14.52 -22.22 2.56
C HIS A 424 -14.72 -22.39 4.07
N GLU A 425 -15.97 -22.40 4.52
CA GLU A 425 -16.31 -22.58 5.94
C GLU A 425 -15.78 -23.91 6.47
N LYS A 426 -15.90 -24.99 5.70
CA LYS A 426 -15.49 -26.34 6.12
C LYS A 426 -13.98 -26.42 6.34
N GLU A 427 -13.20 -25.87 5.42
CA GLU A 427 -11.75 -25.81 5.45
C GLU A 427 -11.28 -24.93 6.62
N THR A 428 -11.89 -23.75 6.78
CA THR A 428 -11.60 -22.84 7.90
C THR A 428 -11.86 -23.51 9.24
N LYS A 429 -13.02 -24.17 9.39
CA LYS A 429 -13.38 -24.90 10.60
C LYS A 429 -12.42 -26.04 10.88
N LYS A 430 -12.07 -26.81 9.85
CA LYS A 430 -11.15 -27.95 9.96
C LYS A 430 -9.75 -27.52 10.40
N TYR A 431 -9.23 -26.43 9.82
CA TYR A 431 -7.96 -25.82 10.27
C TYR A 431 -8.02 -25.38 11.74
N GLN A 432 -9.09 -24.69 12.15
CA GLN A 432 -9.29 -24.26 13.54
C GLN A 432 -9.37 -25.47 14.50
N GLU A 433 -10.06 -26.54 14.12
CA GLU A 433 -10.16 -27.78 14.90
C GLU A 433 -8.80 -28.48 15.05
N ASP A 434 -8.00 -28.53 13.99
CA ASP A 434 -6.68 -29.16 14.03
C ASP A 434 -5.69 -28.34 14.87
N ARG A 435 -5.73 -27.02 14.76
CA ARG A 435 -5.01 -26.12 15.66
C ARG A 435 -5.43 -26.30 17.12
N ALA A 436 -6.73 -26.37 17.40
CA ALA A 436 -7.25 -26.58 18.76
C ALA A 436 -6.80 -27.92 19.37
N LYS A 437 -6.72 -28.99 18.56
CA LYS A 437 -6.17 -30.29 19.01
C LYS A 437 -4.70 -30.18 19.40
N ILE A 438 -3.93 -29.46 18.61
CA ILE A 438 -2.49 -29.26 18.85
C ILE A 438 -2.27 -28.33 20.05
N TYR A 439 -3.09 -27.30 20.24
CA TYR A 439 -3.06 -26.47 21.45
C TYR A 439 -3.30 -27.31 22.71
N LYS A 440 -4.22 -28.28 22.69
CA LYS A 440 -4.42 -29.20 23.82
C LYS A 440 -3.18 -30.04 24.14
N LYS A 441 -2.36 -30.38 23.14
CA LYS A 441 -1.12 -31.13 23.30
C LYS A 441 0.03 -30.26 23.84
N TYR A 442 0.25 -29.08 23.27
CA TYR A 442 1.39 -28.22 23.59
C TYR A 442 1.13 -27.19 24.70
N TYR A 443 -0.11 -26.74 24.84
CA TYR A 443 -0.53 -25.75 25.83
C TYR A 443 -1.70 -26.28 26.68
N PRO A 444 -1.50 -27.39 27.45
CA PRO A 444 -2.54 -27.96 28.29
C PRO A 444 -3.03 -26.99 29.38
N ASP A 445 -2.16 -26.10 29.84
CA ASP A 445 -2.47 -25.02 30.80
C ASP A 445 -2.98 -23.74 30.13
N GLY A 446 -3.23 -23.77 28.82
CA GLY A 446 -3.73 -22.62 28.06
C GLY A 446 -2.67 -21.69 27.48
N MET A 447 -3.14 -20.73 26.70
CA MET A 447 -2.31 -19.65 26.16
C MET A 447 -1.84 -18.72 27.28
N LYS A 448 -0.56 -18.33 27.24
CA LYS A 448 0.06 -17.45 28.24
C LYS A 448 0.54 -16.17 27.60
N LEU A 449 0.70 -15.13 28.40
CA LEU A 449 1.18 -13.82 27.94
C LEU A 449 2.56 -13.92 27.28
N GLU A 450 3.40 -14.85 27.73
CA GLU A 450 4.72 -15.14 27.15
C GLU A 450 4.71 -15.70 25.73
N HIS A 451 3.54 -16.13 25.23
CA HIS A 451 3.40 -16.58 23.85
C HIS A 451 3.30 -15.40 22.85
N ILE A 452 3.16 -14.16 23.33
CA ILE A 452 3.21 -12.96 22.48
C ILE A 452 4.67 -12.52 22.30
N ARG A 453 5.06 -12.24 21.06
CA ARG A 453 6.40 -11.78 20.70
C ARG A 453 6.73 -10.44 21.35
N LYS A 454 7.99 -10.29 21.80
CA LYS A 454 8.60 -8.99 22.09
C LYS A 454 9.46 -8.50 20.93
N SER A 455 9.41 -7.21 20.66
CA SER A 455 10.30 -6.53 19.72
C SER A 455 11.76 -6.71 20.16
N ASN A 456 12.60 -7.03 19.19
CA ASN A 456 14.07 -6.98 19.34
C ASN A 456 14.65 -5.69 18.76
N ASN A 457 13.82 -4.79 18.24
CA ASN A 457 14.25 -3.53 17.65
C ASN A 457 14.48 -2.49 18.77
N PRO A 458 15.71 -1.96 18.93
CA PRO A 458 16.04 -1.04 20.01
C PRO A 458 15.44 0.36 19.82
N ASN A 459 15.09 0.74 18.59
CA ASN A 459 14.63 2.08 18.25
C ASN A 459 13.11 2.20 18.22
N HIS A 460 12.43 1.15 17.76
CA HIS A 460 10.97 1.13 17.67
C HIS A 460 10.42 -0.19 18.21
N ASN A 461 9.49 -0.10 19.16
CA ASN A 461 8.81 -1.29 19.66
C ASN A 461 7.71 -1.71 18.66
N ASP A 462 7.95 -2.81 17.94
CA ASP A 462 7.02 -3.38 16.95
C ASP A 462 6.20 -4.58 17.49
N SER A 463 6.20 -4.81 18.80
CA SER A 463 5.43 -5.91 19.42
C SER A 463 3.92 -5.73 19.26
N VAL A 464 3.49 -4.46 19.27
CA VAL A 464 2.12 -4.02 19.04
C VAL A 464 2.18 -2.94 17.97
N LEU A 465 1.37 -3.08 16.93
CA LEU A 465 1.19 -2.07 15.90
C LEU A 465 -0.27 -1.67 15.82
N THR A 466 -0.53 -0.39 15.58
CA THR A 466 -1.89 0.14 15.40
C THR A 466 -2.16 0.39 13.93
N VAL A 467 -3.28 -0.15 13.43
CA VAL A 467 -3.79 0.11 12.09
C VAL A 467 -4.99 1.05 12.18
N TYR A 468 -4.99 2.07 11.33
CA TYR A 468 -6.15 2.92 11.09
C TYR A 468 -6.55 2.88 9.63
N ARG A 469 -7.85 2.78 9.36
CA ARG A 469 -8.42 2.89 8.02
C ARG A 469 -9.02 4.28 7.82
N HIS A 470 -8.68 4.89 6.69
CA HIS A 470 -9.15 6.20 6.25
C HIS A 470 -9.96 6.03 4.96
N PHE A 471 -11.17 5.51 5.09
CA PHE A 471 -12.09 5.18 4.00
C PHE A 471 -11.45 4.26 2.91
N ASP A 472 -10.74 4.83 1.95
CA ASP A 472 -10.08 4.17 0.81
C ASP A 472 -8.55 4.02 0.96
N THR A 473 -7.98 4.48 2.07
CA THR A 473 -6.57 4.32 2.44
C THR A 473 -6.41 3.85 3.89
N ALA A 474 -5.18 3.57 4.34
CA ALA A 474 -4.89 3.17 5.71
C ALA A 474 -3.48 3.58 6.14
N SER A 475 -3.25 3.66 7.45
CA SER A 475 -1.94 3.94 8.05
C SER A 475 -1.58 2.90 9.12
N LEU A 476 -0.28 2.72 9.32
CA LEU A 476 0.31 1.82 10.30
C LEU A 476 1.19 2.62 11.26
N GLN A 477 0.98 2.44 12.57
CA GLN A 477 1.74 3.13 13.62
C GLN A 477 2.43 2.13 14.53
N TYR A 478 3.60 2.50 15.05
CA TYR A 478 4.27 1.74 16.11
C TYR A 478 3.55 1.93 17.45
N GLY A 479 3.40 0.85 18.21
CA GLY A 479 2.80 0.85 19.54
C GLY A 479 1.27 0.95 19.53
N ALA A 480 0.72 1.17 20.72
CA ALA A 480 -0.70 1.34 20.96
C ALA A 480 -1.11 2.81 20.84
N VAL A 481 -1.79 3.13 19.74
CA VAL A 481 -2.35 4.45 19.45
C VAL A 481 -3.87 4.37 19.52
N GLY A 482 -4.50 5.43 20.03
CA GLY A 482 -5.93 5.51 20.33
C GLY A 482 -6.31 4.84 21.64
N SER A 483 -7.61 4.53 21.77
CA SER A 483 -8.13 3.72 22.87
C SER A 483 -7.91 2.22 22.61
N VAL A 484 -8.25 1.35 23.57
CA VAL A 484 -8.28 -0.10 23.28
C VAL A 484 -9.35 -0.37 22.20
N PRO A 485 -8.98 -0.87 21.01
CA PRO A 485 -9.88 -0.97 19.87
C PRO A 485 -10.99 -2.00 20.08
N LYS A 486 -11.97 -2.03 19.17
CA LYS A 486 -13.05 -3.03 19.16
C LYS A 486 -12.47 -4.46 19.10
N THR A 487 -11.54 -4.68 18.17
CA THR A 487 -10.89 -5.96 17.87
C THR A 487 -9.36 -5.87 18.02
N LEU A 488 -8.74 -6.99 18.38
CA LEU A 488 -7.30 -7.19 18.48
C LEU A 488 -6.94 -8.42 17.66
N TRP A 489 -5.82 -8.42 16.95
CA TRP A 489 -5.36 -9.58 16.19
C TRP A 489 -4.08 -10.13 16.80
N VAL A 490 -3.99 -11.45 16.89
CA VAL A 490 -2.71 -12.15 17.14
C VAL A 490 -2.36 -12.95 15.89
N ILE A 491 -1.28 -12.56 15.23
CA ILE A 491 -0.86 -13.12 13.95
C ILE A 491 0.23 -14.17 14.17
N ASP A 492 -0.07 -15.41 13.81
CA ASP A 492 0.86 -16.54 13.77
C ASP A 492 1.56 -16.62 12.39
N PHE A 493 2.55 -17.50 12.26
CA PHE A 493 3.34 -17.65 11.03
C PHE A 493 2.50 -17.93 9.77
N PRO A 494 1.57 -18.91 9.75
CA PRO A 494 0.82 -19.24 8.55
C PRO A 494 -0.14 -18.13 8.16
N LEU A 495 -0.70 -17.41 9.14
CA LEU A 495 -1.52 -16.23 8.87
C LEU A 495 -0.69 -15.10 8.26
N LEU A 496 0.50 -14.80 8.80
CA LEU A 496 1.35 -13.73 8.29
C LEU A 496 1.78 -13.96 6.84
N GLU A 497 2.20 -15.18 6.50
CA GLU A 497 2.67 -15.49 5.16
C GLU A 497 1.52 -15.51 4.13
N ARG A 498 0.34 -16.01 4.52
CA ARG A 498 -0.87 -15.94 3.66
C ARG A 498 -1.37 -14.52 3.46
N LEU A 499 -1.36 -13.67 4.50
CA LEU A 499 -1.68 -12.25 4.37
C LEU A 499 -0.76 -11.59 3.34
N TYR A 500 0.55 -11.85 3.43
CA TYR A 500 1.51 -11.30 2.48
C TYR A 500 1.29 -11.81 1.05
N TYR A 501 1.20 -13.13 0.84
CA TYR A 501 1.06 -13.65 -0.53
C TYR A 501 -0.28 -13.30 -1.16
N SER A 502 -1.35 -13.29 -0.37
CA SER A 502 -2.68 -13.03 -0.93
C SER A 502 -2.87 -11.56 -1.30
N LEU A 503 -2.35 -10.63 -0.46
CA LEU A 503 -2.60 -9.19 -0.58
C LEU A 503 -1.44 -8.41 -1.20
N VAL A 504 -0.25 -9.01 -1.33
CA VAL A 504 0.96 -8.33 -1.81
C VAL A 504 1.56 -9.05 -3.01
N ALA A 505 2.13 -10.25 -2.82
CA ALA A 505 2.84 -10.93 -3.90
C ALA A 505 1.90 -11.38 -5.03
N GLY A 506 0.70 -11.84 -4.68
CA GLY A 506 -0.30 -12.34 -5.64
C GLY A 506 -1.48 -11.41 -5.86
N PHE A 507 -1.58 -10.26 -5.19
CA PHE A 507 -2.65 -9.31 -5.48
C PHE A 507 -2.32 -8.56 -6.77
N ASP A 508 -3.32 -8.41 -7.63
CA ASP A 508 -3.14 -7.79 -8.93
C ASP A 508 -4.32 -6.88 -9.26
N VAL A 509 -4.01 -5.59 -9.31
CA VAL A 509 -4.96 -4.53 -9.61
C VAL A 509 -5.40 -4.54 -11.09
N PHE A 510 -4.58 -5.12 -11.97
CA PHE A 510 -4.89 -5.29 -13.38
C PHE A 510 -5.70 -6.56 -13.66
N GLY A 511 -5.91 -7.40 -12.63
CA GLY A 511 -6.69 -8.63 -12.70
C GLY A 511 -8.19 -8.37 -12.79
N ASN A 512 -8.95 -9.37 -13.20
CA ASN A 512 -10.40 -9.24 -13.38
C ASN A 512 -11.15 -9.07 -12.04
N THR A 513 -12.44 -8.76 -12.14
CA THR A 513 -13.30 -8.56 -10.96
C THR A 513 -13.38 -9.81 -10.08
N ALA A 514 -13.32 -11.00 -10.67
CA ALA A 514 -13.39 -12.26 -9.95
C ALA A 514 -12.15 -12.48 -9.07
N HIS A 515 -10.95 -12.20 -9.57
CA HIS A 515 -9.71 -12.19 -8.77
C HIS A 515 -9.83 -11.27 -7.56
N GLN A 516 -10.22 -10.02 -7.80
CA GLN A 516 -10.35 -9.02 -6.75
C GLN A 516 -11.41 -9.43 -5.70
N LEU A 517 -12.52 -10.03 -6.14
CA LEU A 517 -13.56 -10.55 -5.24
C LEU A 517 -13.05 -11.72 -4.39
N LEU A 518 -12.35 -12.68 -4.99
CA LEU A 518 -11.82 -13.85 -4.28
C LEU A 518 -10.76 -13.46 -3.25
N VAL A 519 -9.85 -12.56 -3.60
CA VAL A 519 -8.86 -12.05 -2.65
C VAL A 519 -9.56 -11.28 -1.52
N ARG A 520 -10.58 -10.47 -1.83
CA ARG A 520 -11.37 -9.76 -0.82
C ARG A 520 -12.04 -10.71 0.18
N THR A 521 -12.74 -11.74 -0.30
CA THR A 521 -13.42 -12.70 0.60
C THR A 521 -12.43 -13.56 1.37
N HIS A 522 -11.24 -13.80 0.81
CA HIS A 522 -10.16 -14.45 1.54
C HIS A 522 -9.57 -13.56 2.63
N MET A 523 -9.37 -12.26 2.36
CA MET A 523 -8.91 -11.28 3.35
C MET A 523 -9.81 -11.26 4.58
N ASP A 524 -11.14 -11.23 4.38
CA ASP A 524 -12.09 -11.23 5.49
C ASP A 524 -11.92 -12.45 6.41
N ARG A 525 -11.64 -13.63 5.83
CA ARG A 525 -11.34 -14.86 6.58
C ARG A 525 -10.02 -14.76 7.35
N LEU A 526 -8.96 -14.24 6.72
CA LEU A 526 -7.65 -14.06 7.37
C LEU A 526 -7.74 -13.07 8.54
N ARG A 527 -8.51 -11.98 8.39
CA ARG A 527 -8.84 -11.06 9.49
C ARG A 527 -9.52 -11.80 10.64
N VAL A 528 -10.60 -12.54 10.36
CA VAL A 528 -11.35 -13.29 11.38
C VAL A 528 -10.42 -14.28 12.08
N GLU A 529 -9.50 -14.92 11.35
CA GLU A 529 -8.51 -15.82 11.91
C GLU A 529 -7.59 -15.12 12.93
N GLY A 530 -7.07 -13.93 12.61
CA GLY A 530 -6.26 -13.14 13.54
C GLY A 530 -7.02 -12.70 14.80
N GLU A 531 -8.30 -12.34 14.64
CA GLU A 531 -9.20 -12.02 15.77
C GLU A 531 -9.49 -13.25 16.64
N ASN A 532 -9.70 -14.40 16.02
CA ASN A 532 -9.92 -15.67 16.71
C ASN A 532 -8.68 -16.10 17.50
N ASN A 533 -7.49 -15.89 16.95
CA ASN A 533 -6.22 -16.15 17.66
C ASN A 533 -6.11 -15.34 18.94
N PHE A 534 -6.51 -14.07 18.90
CA PHE A 534 -6.57 -13.23 20.09
C PHE A 534 -7.54 -13.79 21.14
N LEU A 535 -8.73 -14.25 20.73
CA LEU A 535 -9.73 -14.80 21.65
C LEU A 535 -9.21 -16.01 22.45
N GLU A 536 -8.26 -16.78 21.93
CA GLU A 536 -7.65 -17.92 22.65
C GLU A 536 -6.85 -17.50 23.90
N PHE A 537 -6.48 -16.22 24.04
CA PHE A 537 -5.84 -15.68 25.25
C PHE A 537 -6.85 -15.26 26.32
N LEU A 538 -8.14 -15.16 25.99
CA LEU A 538 -9.21 -14.80 26.92
C LEU A 538 -9.79 -16.05 27.62
N PRO A 539 -10.49 -15.88 28.76
CA PRO A 539 -11.17 -16.97 29.41
C PRO A 539 -12.15 -17.69 28.48
N GLN A 540 -12.13 -19.02 28.47
CA GLN A 540 -12.87 -19.86 27.52
C GLN A 540 -14.34 -19.46 27.42
N LYS A 541 -14.97 -19.20 28.57
CA LYS A 541 -16.39 -18.85 28.66
C LYS A 541 -16.76 -17.50 28.03
N SER A 542 -15.81 -16.56 27.90
CA SER A 542 -16.07 -15.21 27.36
C SER A 542 -15.84 -15.09 25.85
N ARG A 543 -15.10 -16.04 25.24
CA ARG A 543 -14.64 -15.94 23.85
C ARG A 543 -15.79 -15.76 22.85
N MET A 544 -16.86 -16.55 23.00
CA MET A 544 -18.02 -16.49 22.11
C MET A 544 -18.82 -15.21 22.29
N ASP A 545 -18.88 -14.65 23.51
CA ASP A 545 -19.58 -13.40 23.75
C ASP A 545 -18.88 -12.24 23.05
N TYR A 546 -17.55 -12.19 23.14
CA TYR A 546 -16.75 -11.22 22.38
C TYR A 546 -16.93 -11.40 20.87
N PHE A 547 -16.78 -12.62 20.35
CA PHE A 547 -16.98 -12.91 18.92
C PHE A 547 -18.36 -12.45 18.43
N ASN A 548 -19.43 -12.84 19.12
CA ASN A 548 -20.80 -12.47 18.77
C ASN A 548 -21.07 -10.97 18.88
N SER A 549 -20.36 -10.25 19.77
CA SER A 549 -20.46 -8.79 19.88
C SER A 549 -19.83 -8.06 18.68
N TRP A 550 -18.89 -8.69 17.99
CA TRP A 550 -18.24 -8.10 16.81
C TRP A 550 -19.05 -8.31 15.54
N TYR A 551 -19.64 -9.50 15.41
CA TYR A 551 -20.37 -9.97 14.22
C TYR A 551 -21.88 -9.99 14.46
N VAL A 552 -22.49 -8.81 14.33
CA VAL A 552 -23.93 -8.63 14.58
C VAL A 552 -24.73 -8.82 13.28
N GLY A 553 -25.88 -9.48 13.37
CA GLY A 553 -26.78 -9.74 12.24
C GLY A 553 -26.59 -11.12 11.60
N TRP A 554 -27.61 -11.59 10.88
CA TRP A 554 -27.64 -12.96 10.34
C TRP A 554 -26.54 -13.18 9.29
N LEU A 555 -26.30 -12.19 8.41
CA LEU A 555 -25.34 -12.31 7.32
C LEU A 555 -23.90 -12.37 7.84
N ALA A 556 -23.55 -11.52 8.80
CA ALA A 556 -22.23 -11.54 9.42
C ALA A 556 -21.97 -12.89 10.12
N LYS A 557 -22.95 -13.42 10.87
CA LYS A 557 -22.84 -14.73 11.53
C LYS A 557 -22.77 -15.91 10.56
N TYR A 558 -23.38 -15.79 9.39
CA TYR A 558 -23.31 -16.81 8.35
C TYR A 558 -21.96 -16.82 7.62
N LEU A 559 -21.34 -15.65 7.46
CA LEU A 559 -20.07 -15.50 6.73
C LEU A 559 -18.82 -15.71 7.60
N THR A 560 -18.94 -15.63 8.93
CA THR A 560 -17.80 -15.76 9.85
C THR A 560 -17.87 -17.03 10.68
N VAL A 561 -16.72 -17.69 10.84
CA VAL A 561 -16.61 -19.00 11.48
C VAL A 561 -15.58 -18.94 12.60
N TYR A 562 -15.99 -19.34 13.80
CA TYR A 562 -15.11 -19.51 14.93
C TYR A 562 -15.46 -20.78 15.71
N SER A 563 -14.50 -21.69 15.77
CA SER A 563 -14.52 -22.92 16.57
C SER A 563 -13.48 -22.79 17.69
N PRO A 564 -13.86 -22.24 18.86
CA PRO A 564 -12.93 -22.00 19.96
C PRO A 564 -12.29 -23.29 20.46
N SER A 565 -11.04 -23.22 20.92
CA SER A 565 -10.42 -24.33 21.63
C SER A 565 -11.14 -24.62 22.95
N LYS A 566 -11.03 -25.86 23.43
CA LYS A 566 -11.58 -26.26 24.75
C LYS A 566 -10.65 -25.93 25.92
N ASN A 567 -9.46 -25.40 25.64
CA ASN A 567 -8.49 -25.08 26.68
C ASN A 567 -8.89 -23.78 27.36
N GLU A 568 -8.75 -23.75 28.68
CA GLU A 568 -8.79 -22.49 29.42
C GLU A 568 -7.55 -21.65 29.08
N THR A 569 -7.59 -20.34 29.32
CA THR A 569 -6.40 -19.49 29.23
C THR A 569 -5.47 -19.69 30.43
N GLY A 570 -4.16 -19.62 30.20
CA GLY A 570 -3.15 -19.67 31.26
C GLY A 570 -2.92 -18.30 31.92
N ILE A 571 -3.59 -17.25 31.44
CA ILE A 571 -3.53 -15.89 31.98
C ILE A 571 -4.49 -15.76 33.16
N LYS A 572 -4.01 -15.19 34.27
CA LYS A 572 -4.84 -14.87 35.44
C LYS A 572 -5.46 -13.50 35.25
N TYR A 573 -6.80 -13.44 35.27
CA TYR A 573 -7.57 -12.21 35.19
C TYR A 573 -8.18 -11.84 36.55
N TYR A 574 -8.26 -10.55 36.83
CA TYR A 574 -8.77 -9.97 38.08
C TYR A 574 -10.00 -9.06 37.86
N SER A 575 -10.38 -8.82 36.61
CA SER A 575 -11.57 -8.07 36.22
C SER A 575 -12.48 -8.91 35.32
N ASN A 576 -13.70 -8.42 35.08
CA ASN A 576 -14.62 -8.99 34.08
C ASN A 576 -14.47 -8.31 32.70
N ASP A 577 -13.58 -7.32 32.56
CA ASP A 577 -13.23 -6.73 31.26
C ASP A 577 -11.93 -7.33 30.75
N TYR A 578 -12.02 -8.61 30.40
CA TYR A 578 -10.86 -9.44 30.02
C TYR A 578 -10.08 -8.82 28.85
N LYS A 579 -10.75 -8.23 27.86
CA LYS A 579 -10.07 -7.56 26.73
C LYS A 579 -9.23 -6.37 27.20
N TYR A 580 -9.78 -5.50 28.04
CA TYR A 580 -9.05 -4.32 28.51
C TYR A 580 -7.88 -4.70 29.42
N GLU A 581 -8.09 -5.68 30.30
CA GLU A 581 -7.06 -6.21 31.18
C GLU A 581 -5.93 -6.88 30.39
N PHE A 582 -6.26 -7.77 29.44
CA PHE A 582 -5.28 -8.39 28.54
C PHE A 582 -4.48 -7.35 27.77
N SER A 583 -5.17 -6.34 27.21
CA SER A 583 -4.52 -5.27 26.45
C SER A 583 -3.46 -4.57 27.30
N ASN A 584 -3.77 -4.23 28.55
CA ASN A 584 -2.81 -3.62 29.46
C ASN A 584 -1.66 -4.55 29.84
N MET A 585 -1.97 -5.83 30.14
CA MET A 585 -0.95 -6.84 30.43
C MET A 585 0.05 -7.00 29.27
N VAL A 586 -0.43 -7.03 28.02
CA VAL A 586 0.44 -7.09 26.83
C VAL A 586 1.31 -5.86 26.71
N LEU A 587 0.75 -4.66 26.87
CA LEU A 587 1.53 -3.42 26.80
C LEU A 587 2.64 -3.40 27.85
N ASP A 588 2.37 -3.86 29.07
CA ASP A 588 3.36 -3.96 30.14
C ASP A 588 4.42 -5.03 29.85
N TYR A 589 3.99 -6.23 29.45
CA TYR A 589 4.88 -7.36 29.15
C TYR A 589 5.84 -7.06 27.99
N THR A 590 5.34 -6.43 26.94
CA THR A 590 6.09 -6.04 25.75
C THR A 590 6.86 -4.73 25.92
N LYS A 591 6.68 -4.03 27.05
CA LYS A 591 7.20 -2.68 27.29
C LYS A 591 6.78 -1.70 26.18
N THR A 592 5.57 -1.85 25.67
CA THR A 592 5.00 -0.91 24.69
C THR A 592 4.64 0.39 25.41
N LYS A 593 5.25 1.49 24.98
CA LYS A 593 5.00 2.81 25.58
C LYS A 593 3.54 3.22 25.37
N ARG A 594 2.88 3.64 26.45
CA ARG A 594 1.62 4.38 26.38
C ARG A 594 1.96 5.84 26.13
N ASP A 595 1.79 6.29 24.90
CA ASP A 595 2.12 7.67 24.53
C ASP A 595 1.22 8.67 25.24
N LYS A 596 1.79 9.75 25.78
CA LYS A 596 1.02 10.72 26.59
C LYS A 596 -0.05 11.43 25.79
N ILE A 597 0.16 11.61 24.48
CA ILE A 597 -0.73 12.32 23.58
C ILE A 597 -1.67 11.33 22.87
N ASN A 598 -1.09 10.26 22.35
CA ASN A 598 -1.77 9.42 21.37
C ASN A 598 -2.43 8.17 21.97
N PHE A 599 -2.15 7.79 23.23
CA PHE A 599 -2.84 6.69 23.91
C PHE A 599 -3.99 7.20 24.78
N LEU A 600 -5.18 6.62 24.63
CA LEU A 600 -6.38 7.02 25.35
C LEU A 600 -6.81 5.93 26.35
N GLU A 601 -6.71 6.24 27.64
CA GLU A 601 -7.22 5.35 28.69
C GLU A 601 -8.75 5.25 28.61
N LYS A 602 -9.31 4.10 29.02
CA LYS A 602 -10.77 3.90 28.99
C LYS A 602 -11.56 4.94 29.78
N ALA A 603 -10.97 5.48 30.85
CA ALA A 603 -11.58 6.49 31.70
C ALA A 603 -11.29 7.94 31.27
N TYR A 604 -10.48 8.14 30.21
CA TYR A 604 -10.10 9.47 29.77
C TYR A 604 -11.32 10.26 29.30
N LYS A 605 -11.40 11.51 29.76
CA LYS A 605 -12.43 12.47 29.33
C LYS A 605 -11.70 13.64 28.67
N PRO A 606 -12.00 13.95 27.40
CA PRO A 606 -11.39 15.07 26.71
C PRO A 606 -11.70 16.39 27.42
N THR A 607 -10.70 17.26 27.50
CA THR A 607 -10.84 18.62 28.02
C THR A 607 -11.05 19.62 26.88
N PRO A 608 -11.76 20.74 27.11
CA PRO A 608 -11.91 21.79 26.12
C PRO A 608 -10.55 22.33 25.67
N LEU A 609 -10.45 22.69 24.38
CA LEU A 609 -9.27 23.37 23.86
C LEU A 609 -9.08 24.72 24.54
N ARG A 610 -7.83 25.06 24.83
CA ARG A 610 -7.46 26.32 25.48
C ARG A 610 -7.29 27.42 24.44
N ASP A 611 -7.56 28.67 24.85
CA ASP A 611 -7.31 29.86 24.03
C ASP A 611 -5.82 30.20 23.93
N SER A 612 -5.01 29.79 24.91
CA SER A 612 -3.55 29.97 24.94
C SER A 612 -2.86 28.81 25.67
N TYR A 613 -1.58 28.61 25.33
CA TYR A 613 -0.74 27.54 25.85
C TYR A 613 0.55 28.14 26.40
N ASN A 614 0.83 27.91 27.68
CA ASN A 614 2.01 28.43 28.38
C ASN A 614 3.00 27.33 28.73
N THR A 615 2.56 26.07 28.79
CA THR A 615 3.45 24.92 29.05
C THR A 615 3.27 23.81 28.04
N LYS A 616 4.29 22.94 27.95
CA LYS A 616 4.25 21.73 27.14
C LYS A 616 3.11 20.81 27.54
N GLU A 617 2.87 20.66 28.84
CA GLU A 617 1.82 19.80 29.38
C GLU A 617 0.43 20.26 28.93
N GLU A 618 0.20 21.57 28.82
CA GLU A 618 -1.06 22.12 28.32
C GLU A 618 -1.28 21.80 26.83
N ILE A 619 -0.18 21.81 26.04
CA ILE A 619 -0.19 21.40 24.63
C ILE A 619 -0.46 19.89 24.53
N GLU A 620 0.26 19.08 25.31
CA GLU A 620 0.07 17.62 25.36
C GLU A 620 -1.36 17.24 25.75
N GLU A 621 -1.93 17.92 26.75
CA GLU A 621 -3.31 17.72 27.21
C GLU A 621 -4.32 18.02 26.08
N SER A 622 -4.16 19.15 25.39
CA SER A 622 -5.06 19.51 24.29
C SER A 622 -4.87 18.63 23.06
N PHE A 623 -3.65 18.17 22.78
CA PHE A 623 -3.42 17.16 21.75
C PHE A 623 -4.08 15.84 22.13
N LYS A 624 -3.99 15.39 23.39
CA LYS A 624 -4.71 14.20 23.84
C LYS A 624 -6.22 14.35 23.69
N SER A 625 -6.77 15.54 23.97
CA SER A 625 -8.18 15.85 23.73
C SER A 625 -8.53 15.78 22.25
N LEU A 626 -7.67 16.29 21.35
CA LEU A 626 -7.84 16.19 19.90
C LEU A 626 -7.76 14.74 19.39
N ALA A 627 -6.98 13.87 20.03
CA ALA A 627 -6.86 12.46 19.65
C ALA A 627 -8.15 11.67 19.96
N ALA A 628 -8.99 12.17 20.87
CA ALA A 628 -10.26 11.54 21.20
C ALA A 628 -11.34 11.76 20.11
N PRO A 629 -12.00 10.71 19.61
CA PRO A 629 -13.02 10.85 18.56
C PRO A 629 -14.19 11.76 18.96
N GLY A 630 -14.55 12.70 18.07
CA GLY A 630 -15.73 13.55 18.24
C GLY A 630 -15.70 14.48 19.47
N SER A 631 -14.55 14.64 20.11
CA SER A 631 -14.39 15.34 21.39
C SER A 631 -14.40 16.87 21.26
N THR A 632 -13.97 17.41 20.11
CA THR A 632 -13.83 18.84 19.90
C THR A 632 -14.64 19.33 18.69
N LYS A 633 -14.96 20.62 18.67
CA LYS A 633 -15.65 21.24 17.51
C LYS A 633 -14.83 21.11 16.23
N ILE A 634 -13.50 21.21 16.34
CA ILE A 634 -12.60 21.13 15.18
C ILE A 634 -12.60 19.71 14.59
N THR A 635 -12.50 18.66 15.42
CA THR A 635 -12.56 17.28 14.91
C THR A 635 -13.91 16.99 14.26
N LYS A 636 -15.03 17.44 14.85
CA LYS A 636 -16.37 17.29 14.23
C LYS A 636 -16.48 18.01 12.88
N HIS A 637 -15.92 19.22 12.77
CA HIS A 637 -15.96 19.98 11.53
C HIS A 637 -15.29 19.24 10.36
N PHE A 638 -14.18 18.57 10.64
CA PHE A 638 -13.41 17.85 9.64
C PHE A 638 -14.00 16.46 9.33
N THR A 639 -14.49 15.71 10.33
CA THR A 639 -15.17 14.42 10.09
C THR A 639 -16.37 14.55 9.17
N ASP A 640 -17.10 15.66 9.27
CA ASP A 640 -18.32 15.89 8.49
C ASP A 640 -18.05 16.40 7.06
N ARG A 641 -16.77 16.56 6.66
CA ARG A 641 -16.35 17.21 5.41
C ARG A 641 -15.28 16.43 4.63
N ASP A 642 -15.35 15.10 4.65
CA ASP A 642 -14.50 14.21 3.86
C ASP A 642 -12.97 14.32 4.16
N ALA A 643 -12.60 14.85 5.33
CA ALA A 643 -11.21 14.83 5.78
C ALA A 643 -10.87 13.46 6.37
N ASN A 644 -9.91 12.78 5.75
CA ASN A 644 -9.52 11.41 6.09
C ASN A 644 -8.43 11.31 7.17
N ALA A 645 -7.61 12.36 7.34
CA ALA A 645 -6.53 12.40 8.33
C ALA A 645 -6.07 13.85 8.56
N ILE A 646 -5.67 14.19 9.79
CA ILE A 646 -5.03 15.48 10.10
C ILE A 646 -3.76 15.22 10.92
N LEU A 647 -2.65 15.77 10.44
CA LEU A 647 -1.39 15.82 11.18
C LEU A 647 -1.17 17.25 11.68
N ILE A 648 -1.01 17.40 12.99
CA ILE A 648 -0.58 18.67 13.58
C ILE A 648 0.81 18.45 14.15
N ARG A 649 1.74 19.33 13.76
CA ARG A 649 3.12 19.35 14.26
C ARG A 649 3.41 20.71 14.84
N ILE A 650 3.85 20.75 16.08
CA ILE A 650 4.43 21.93 16.74
C ILE A 650 5.93 21.68 16.90
N ILE A 651 6.72 22.66 16.47
CA ILE A 651 8.16 22.69 16.71
C ILE A 651 8.37 23.71 17.82
N MET A 652 8.78 23.23 18.99
CA MET A 652 9.07 24.05 20.15
C MET A 652 10.38 24.83 19.94
N ASP A 653 10.58 25.93 20.68
CA ASP A 653 11.78 26.76 20.56
C ASP A 653 13.10 26.01 20.86
N ASN A 654 13.03 24.94 21.65
CA ASN A 654 14.14 24.05 21.95
C ASN A 654 14.40 22.98 20.85
N GLY A 655 13.65 23.02 19.75
CA GLY A 655 13.71 22.05 18.65
C GLY A 655 12.93 20.76 18.90
N GLU A 656 12.31 20.58 20.07
CA GLU A 656 11.45 19.43 20.33
C GLU A 656 10.20 19.48 19.44
N ILE A 657 9.81 18.32 18.92
CA ILE A 657 8.66 18.20 18.03
C ILE A 657 7.54 17.48 18.78
N LEU A 658 6.42 18.18 18.94
CA LEU A 658 5.17 17.58 19.40
C LEU A 658 4.30 17.34 18.16
N SER A 659 3.86 16.11 17.98
CA SER A 659 2.98 15.76 16.87
C SER A 659 1.82 14.92 17.34
N ILE A 660 0.65 15.26 16.81
CA ILE A 660 -0.55 14.45 16.87
C ILE A 660 -0.94 14.08 15.45
N GLN A 661 -1.29 12.82 15.27
CA GLN A 661 -2.02 12.38 14.10
C GLN A 661 -3.43 12.02 14.57
N TRP A 662 -4.40 12.86 14.19
CA TRP A 662 -5.82 12.55 14.36
C TRP A 662 -6.33 11.91 13.07
N LEU A 663 -7.10 10.83 13.23
CA LEU A 663 -7.58 9.96 12.18
C LEU A 663 -9.08 9.79 12.36
#